data_AF-M5CD19-F1
#
_entry.id   AF-M5CD19-F1
#
_cell.length_a   1.000
_cell.length_b   1.000
_cell.length_c   1.000
_cell.angle_alpha   90.00
_cell.angle_beta   90.00
_cell.angle_gamma   90.00
#
_symmetry.space_group_name_H-M   'P 1'
#
loop_
_entity.id
_entity.type
_entity.pdbx_description
1 polymer ?
#
loop_
_entity_poly.entity_id
_entity_poly.type
_entity_poly.pdbx_seq_one_letter_code
_entity_poly.pdbx_strand_id
1 'polypeptide(L)'
;MPATSTKVFILGATGYIGGAIITELLRTSAGFAITALVRKDADIEVLEKIGVRTIKGSFSDVDKIEQASRDADIVYNAADADDMSLNQAVLKGLKSKKERGILIQTSGTGLLSTNYNGELTAEDSKVWNDNNIDDVKSIAPTQPHRDVDLEIFGAHEREEIDAYIIAPSCIYGTGDGPINKLSQQVPRLIRTAIDFKQPVYVGKGTNLWNNVHINDLIKLYSLVLNLALSVRAGETPRPEAFTNFYFGSVGEHAWGDIAEKIGPILLKKGKVEKAEARSVKADEVENFSALTTNSRSIAERSRNLGWTTVAKSLEDTLEEDIDASSKLPPLPNGHHCFFSFQTHNVMPATKCFIIGATGYIGGAILSELKRSYPDDTFTALARKDEDIQALEKIGVKGIKGAFLDTEKIEHGSHEADVVINAADADDMGLAKAIIKGLKSKKGRGTLIQTRTVFSGTGLLNNNYNGELPPEDSKIWNDNDINDIANIPPDAHHRDVDLEIFGAHEREEIDAYIIAPSRIYGIGDGPVKRVSQQIPLMINTSLKYKQAVYVGKGTNVWNNVQISDLVKLYDLVYIHATSVRDGKSPRPKKFENFYFGSVGEHVWGDIAKHLGPLLHRDGLANTPEARSITADEMNSPAVATNSRSLAERSRSLGWSPAAKDVYNTLQEDLDAVLGSPK
;
A
#
# COMPACT_ATOMS: atom_id res chain seq x y z
N MET A 1 33.63 -42.00 -5.17
CA MET A 1 33.42 -40.54 -5.34
C MET A 1 32.71 -40.06 -4.08
N PRO A 2 33.13 -38.97 -3.42
CA PRO A 2 32.34 -38.44 -2.31
C PRO A 2 30.96 -38.06 -2.86
N ALA A 3 29.89 -38.53 -2.22
CA ALA A 3 28.52 -38.22 -2.63
C ALA A 3 28.39 -36.69 -2.74
N THR A 4 27.97 -36.20 -3.90
CA THR A 4 27.79 -34.76 -4.13
C THR A 4 26.69 -34.26 -3.20
N SER A 5 27.07 -33.44 -2.20
CA SER A 5 26.15 -32.80 -1.27
C SER A 5 25.11 -31.95 -2.03
N THR A 6 23.82 -32.16 -1.74
CA THR A 6 22.71 -31.40 -2.33
C THR A 6 22.86 -29.91 -2.00
N LYS A 7 22.85 -29.05 -3.02
CA LYS A 7 23.04 -27.62 -2.86
C LYS A 7 21.71 -26.94 -2.54
N VAL A 8 21.67 -26.21 -1.43
CA VAL A 8 20.48 -25.49 -0.98
C VAL A 8 20.76 -23.99 -0.98
N PHE A 9 19.90 -23.21 -1.61
CA PHE A 9 19.94 -21.74 -1.53
C PHE A 9 18.75 -21.24 -0.72
N ILE A 10 18.99 -20.33 0.23
CA ILE A 10 17.97 -19.83 1.15
C ILE A 10 17.88 -18.31 1.06
N LEU A 11 16.71 -17.82 0.69
CA LEU A 11 16.31 -16.43 0.81
C LEU A 11 15.57 -16.24 2.14
N GLY A 12 15.90 -15.18 2.88
CA GLY A 12 15.33 -14.94 4.21
C GLY A 12 16.04 -15.67 5.35
N ALA A 13 17.30 -16.09 5.13
CA ALA A 13 18.13 -16.83 6.10
C ALA A 13 18.30 -16.15 7.47
N THR A 14 18.27 -14.81 7.52
CA THR A 14 18.38 -14.04 8.76
C THR A 14 17.04 -13.84 9.46
N GLY A 15 15.93 -14.22 8.80
CA GLY A 15 14.56 -14.10 9.28
C GLY A 15 14.15 -15.25 10.19
N TYR A 16 12.93 -15.13 10.72
CA TYR A 16 12.38 -16.05 11.71
C TYR A 16 12.22 -17.49 11.18
N ILE A 17 11.55 -17.64 10.02
CA ILE A 17 11.33 -18.93 9.39
C ILE A 17 12.63 -19.44 8.75
N GLY A 18 13.29 -18.63 7.92
CA GLY A 18 14.50 -19.03 7.20
C GLY A 18 15.66 -19.44 8.11
N GLY A 19 15.83 -18.77 9.26
CA GLY A 19 16.82 -19.16 10.26
C GLY A 19 16.52 -20.51 10.93
N ALA A 20 15.24 -20.79 11.19
CA ALA A 20 14.82 -22.08 11.75
C ALA A 20 14.94 -23.22 10.71
N ILE A 21 14.66 -22.95 9.42
CA ILE A 21 14.93 -23.88 8.31
C ILE A 21 16.42 -24.22 8.25
N ILE A 22 17.32 -23.23 8.33
CA ILE A 22 18.78 -23.46 8.37
C ILE A 22 19.15 -24.40 9.51
N THR A 23 18.63 -24.11 10.70
CA THR A 23 18.94 -24.86 11.91
C THR A 23 18.50 -26.32 11.76
N GLU A 24 17.31 -26.55 11.20
CA GLU A 24 16.81 -27.89 10.93
C GLU A 24 17.64 -28.63 9.87
N LEU A 25 17.95 -27.99 8.74
CA LEU A 25 18.77 -28.60 7.68
C LEU A 25 20.16 -29.00 8.19
N LEU A 26 20.78 -28.17 9.03
CA LEU A 26 22.08 -28.46 9.64
C LEU A 26 22.05 -29.61 10.66
N ARG A 27 20.88 -29.90 11.26
CA ARG A 27 20.71 -31.06 12.17
C ARG A 27 20.59 -32.37 11.42
N THR A 28 20.18 -32.35 10.16
CA THR A 28 20.01 -33.57 9.38
C THR A 28 21.33 -34.25 9.05
N SER A 29 21.34 -35.58 8.96
CA SER A 29 22.52 -36.36 8.54
C SER A 29 22.77 -36.31 7.02
N ALA A 30 21.84 -35.75 6.25
CA ALA A 30 21.88 -35.71 4.78
C ALA A 30 23.00 -34.79 4.22
N GLY A 31 23.55 -33.89 5.04
CA GLY A 31 24.70 -33.06 4.69
C GLY A 31 24.43 -32.14 3.50
N PHE A 32 23.66 -31.06 3.70
CA PHE A 32 23.35 -30.06 2.67
C PHE A 32 24.44 -28.98 2.55
N ALA A 33 24.75 -28.56 1.32
CA ALA A 33 25.64 -27.44 1.06
C ALA A 33 24.80 -26.14 0.98
N ILE A 34 24.62 -25.49 2.12
CA ILE A 34 23.73 -24.33 2.26
C ILE A 34 24.45 -23.04 1.85
N THR A 35 23.77 -22.26 1.02
CA THR A 35 24.13 -20.88 0.65
C THR A 35 22.97 -19.95 1.02
N ALA A 36 23.26 -18.79 1.62
CA ALA A 36 22.26 -17.81 2.01
C ALA A 36 22.53 -16.44 1.39
N LEU A 37 21.49 -15.74 0.94
CA LEU A 37 21.59 -14.32 0.59
C LEU A 37 21.48 -13.48 1.86
N VAL A 38 22.47 -12.64 2.13
CA VAL A 38 22.57 -11.89 3.39
C VAL A 38 22.91 -10.42 3.12
N ARG A 39 22.17 -9.53 3.78
CA ARG A 39 22.33 -8.08 3.58
C ARG A 39 23.37 -7.44 4.48
N LYS A 40 23.48 -7.83 5.75
CA LYS A 40 24.36 -7.18 6.75
C LYS A 40 25.62 -8.00 6.98
N ASP A 41 26.77 -7.34 7.13
CA ASP A 41 28.05 -8.03 7.36
C ASP A 41 28.08 -8.77 8.71
N ALA A 42 27.46 -8.18 9.74
CA ALA A 42 27.33 -8.82 11.05
C ALA A 42 26.58 -10.18 10.98
N ASP A 43 25.56 -10.27 10.12
CA ASP A 43 24.77 -11.50 9.95
C ASP A 43 25.53 -12.55 9.12
N ILE A 44 26.41 -12.11 8.20
CA ILE A 44 27.28 -13.00 7.43
C ILE A 44 28.20 -13.78 8.37
N GLU A 45 28.88 -13.09 9.28
CA GLU A 45 29.79 -13.74 10.23
C GLU A 45 29.08 -14.79 11.09
N VAL A 46 27.83 -14.53 11.48
CA VAL A 46 27.03 -15.47 12.28
C VAL A 46 26.71 -16.73 11.49
N LEU A 47 26.30 -16.60 10.23
CA LEU A 47 25.93 -17.73 9.37
C LEU A 47 27.16 -18.54 8.92
N GLU A 48 28.27 -17.89 8.60
CA GLU A 48 29.49 -18.59 8.19
C GLU A 48 30.11 -19.42 9.32
N LYS A 49 30.01 -18.96 10.58
CA LYS A 49 30.46 -19.71 11.77
C LYS A 49 29.72 -21.03 11.97
N ILE A 50 28.49 -21.15 11.47
CA ILE A 50 27.69 -22.38 11.55
C ILE A 50 27.74 -23.19 10.24
N GLY A 51 28.65 -22.87 9.32
CA GLY A 51 28.89 -23.63 8.10
C GLY A 51 28.00 -23.27 6.92
N VAL A 52 27.26 -22.15 6.98
CA VAL A 52 26.45 -21.64 5.87
C VAL A 52 27.29 -20.69 5.02
N ARG A 53 27.39 -20.94 3.71
CA ARG A 53 28.02 -19.99 2.78
C ARG A 53 27.11 -18.79 2.59
N THR A 54 27.67 -17.61 2.41
CA THR A 54 26.87 -16.40 2.22
C THR A 54 27.15 -15.71 0.89
N ILE A 55 26.12 -15.08 0.35
CA ILE A 55 26.21 -14.15 -0.77
C ILE A 55 25.76 -12.80 -0.23
N LYS A 56 26.66 -11.81 -0.24
CA LYS A 56 26.32 -10.43 0.12
C LYS A 56 25.40 -9.83 -0.93
N GLY A 57 24.18 -9.48 -0.54
CA GLY A 57 23.23 -8.83 -1.45
C GLY A 57 21.89 -8.52 -0.81
N SER A 58 21.00 -7.96 -1.62
CA SER A 58 19.62 -7.64 -1.26
C SER A 58 18.64 -8.29 -2.23
N PHE A 59 17.34 -8.24 -1.91
CA PHE A 59 16.30 -8.83 -2.76
C PHE A 59 16.19 -8.15 -4.13
N SER A 60 16.66 -6.91 -4.27
CA SER A 60 16.76 -6.23 -5.57
C SER A 60 17.95 -6.69 -6.43
N ASP A 61 18.89 -7.47 -5.89
CA ASP A 61 20.03 -7.99 -6.65
C ASP A 61 19.60 -9.23 -7.47
N VAL A 62 18.61 -9.06 -8.36
CA VAL A 62 17.97 -10.15 -9.10
C VAL A 62 18.96 -11.03 -9.88
N ASP A 63 20.04 -10.45 -10.41
CA ASP A 63 21.09 -11.20 -11.11
C ASP A 63 21.83 -12.17 -10.17
N LYS A 64 22.09 -11.76 -8.92
CA LYS A 64 22.72 -12.63 -7.91
C LYS A 64 21.77 -13.75 -7.50
N ILE A 65 20.48 -13.43 -7.36
CA ILE A 65 19.43 -14.40 -6.99
C ILE A 65 19.24 -15.43 -8.10
N GLU A 66 19.18 -14.98 -9.36
CA GLU A 66 19.10 -15.85 -10.53
C GLU A 66 20.31 -16.78 -10.59
N GLN A 67 21.52 -16.23 -10.43
CA GLN A 67 22.76 -17.02 -10.48
C GLN A 67 22.83 -18.02 -9.33
N ALA A 68 22.52 -17.61 -8.10
CA ALA A 68 22.52 -18.49 -6.94
C ALA A 68 21.46 -19.60 -7.05
N SER A 69 20.27 -19.26 -7.57
CA SER A 69 19.20 -20.23 -7.84
C SER A 69 19.57 -21.23 -8.94
N ARG A 70 20.29 -20.78 -9.97
CA ARG A 70 20.87 -21.66 -11.01
C ARG A 70 21.86 -22.66 -10.44
N ASP A 71 22.67 -22.23 -9.48
CA ASP A 71 23.70 -23.07 -8.86
C ASP A 71 23.15 -24.02 -7.78
N ALA A 72 21.93 -23.80 -7.30
CA ALA A 72 21.27 -24.58 -6.24
C ALA A 72 20.34 -25.66 -6.79
N ASP A 73 20.24 -26.79 -6.09
CA ASP A 73 19.31 -27.87 -6.44
C ASP A 73 17.93 -27.67 -5.80
N ILE A 74 17.91 -26.94 -4.68
CA ILE A 74 16.73 -26.61 -3.88
C ILE A 74 16.83 -25.15 -3.46
N VAL A 75 15.77 -24.39 -3.65
CA VAL A 75 15.64 -23.01 -3.14
C VAL A 75 14.54 -22.97 -2.11
N TYR A 76 14.85 -22.44 -0.92
CA TYR A 76 13.83 -22.01 0.03
C TYR A 76 13.66 -20.49 -0.13
N ASN A 77 12.44 -20.07 -0.45
CA ASN A 77 12.09 -18.67 -0.35
C ASN A 77 11.27 -18.45 0.93
N ALA A 78 11.93 -17.94 1.96
CA ALA A 78 11.32 -17.48 3.21
C ALA A 78 11.58 -15.99 3.44
N ALA A 79 11.88 -15.26 2.35
CA ALA A 79 12.17 -13.83 2.38
C ALA A 79 10.90 -13.00 2.28
N ASP A 80 10.23 -13.06 1.14
CA ASP A 80 9.09 -12.22 0.81
C ASP A 80 8.13 -13.01 -0.10
N ALA A 81 6.87 -13.07 0.30
CA ALA A 81 5.81 -13.77 -0.41
C ALA A 81 5.19 -12.91 -1.53
N ASP A 82 5.43 -11.59 -1.52
CA ASP A 82 4.81 -10.62 -2.44
C ASP A 82 5.82 -10.03 -3.44
N ASP A 83 7.12 -10.30 -3.31
CA ASP A 83 8.14 -9.84 -4.24
C ASP A 83 8.16 -10.68 -5.53
N MET A 84 7.38 -10.25 -6.52
CA MET A 84 7.31 -10.88 -7.84
C MET A 84 8.67 -10.89 -8.56
N SER A 85 9.46 -9.82 -8.45
CA SER A 85 10.76 -9.71 -9.13
C SER A 85 11.78 -10.71 -8.58
N LEU A 86 11.82 -10.87 -7.25
CA LEU A 86 12.62 -11.89 -6.59
C LEU A 86 12.20 -13.30 -7.02
N ASN A 87 10.89 -13.58 -7.06
CA ASN A 87 10.38 -14.90 -7.42
C ASN A 87 10.69 -15.22 -8.89
N GLN A 88 10.50 -14.28 -9.81
CA GLN A 88 10.87 -14.45 -11.21
C GLN A 88 12.36 -14.75 -11.40
N ALA A 89 13.24 -14.10 -10.63
CA ALA A 89 14.68 -14.40 -10.64
C ALA A 89 14.97 -15.84 -10.17
N VAL A 90 14.31 -16.30 -9.11
CA VAL A 90 14.41 -17.68 -8.61
C VAL A 90 13.95 -18.68 -9.68
N LEU A 91 12.76 -18.46 -10.24
CA LEU A 91 12.18 -19.31 -11.29
C LEU A 91 13.11 -19.40 -12.52
N LYS A 92 13.62 -18.26 -12.98
CA LYS A 92 14.55 -18.20 -14.12
C LYS A 92 15.86 -18.95 -13.84
N GLY A 93 16.39 -18.83 -12.63
CA GLY A 93 17.57 -19.58 -12.20
C GLY A 93 17.33 -21.10 -12.22
N LEU A 94 16.26 -21.55 -11.55
CA LEU A 94 15.93 -22.98 -11.43
C LEU A 94 15.53 -23.62 -12.77
N LYS A 95 14.81 -22.89 -13.64
CA LYS A 95 14.42 -23.34 -14.99
C LYS A 95 15.63 -23.64 -15.89
N SER A 96 16.78 -23.00 -15.66
CA SER A 96 17.96 -23.18 -16.50
C SER A 96 18.72 -24.50 -16.26
N LYS A 97 18.26 -25.34 -15.34
CA LYS A 97 18.90 -26.61 -14.98
C LYS A 97 18.44 -27.76 -15.88
N LYS A 98 19.33 -28.74 -16.12
CA LYS A 98 19.02 -29.97 -16.85
C LYS A 98 18.03 -30.86 -16.11
N GLU A 99 18.16 -30.90 -14.79
CA GLU A 99 17.20 -31.53 -13.87
C GLU A 99 16.44 -30.40 -13.18
N ARG A 100 15.11 -30.51 -13.09
CA ARG A 100 14.26 -29.44 -12.54
C ARG A 100 14.68 -29.07 -11.12
N GLY A 101 14.90 -27.77 -10.92
CA GLY A 101 15.14 -27.21 -9.60
C GLY A 101 13.89 -27.33 -8.71
N ILE A 102 14.10 -27.56 -7.41
CA ILE A 102 13.01 -27.56 -6.43
C ILE A 102 12.88 -26.18 -5.81
N LEU A 103 11.67 -25.62 -5.77
CA LEU A 103 11.31 -24.42 -5.02
C LEU A 103 10.39 -24.81 -3.86
N ILE A 104 10.78 -24.45 -2.64
CA ILE A 104 9.89 -24.46 -1.47
C ILE A 104 9.60 -23.00 -1.10
N GLN A 105 8.41 -22.55 -1.45
CA GLN A 105 7.93 -21.19 -1.26
C GLN A 105 7.19 -21.05 0.06
N THR A 106 7.50 -19.98 0.79
CA THR A 106 6.69 -19.52 1.93
C THR A 106 5.69 -18.50 1.42
N SER A 107 4.41 -18.84 1.47
CA SER A 107 3.29 -17.89 1.28
C SER A 107 2.76 -17.51 2.68
N GLY A 108 1.45 -17.31 2.85
CA GLY A 108 0.84 -17.11 4.16
C GLY A 108 -0.68 -17.15 4.11
N THR A 109 -1.36 -17.55 5.19
CA THR A 109 -2.84 -17.55 5.20
C THR A 109 -3.44 -16.14 5.16
N GLY A 110 -2.62 -15.08 5.12
CA GLY A 110 -3.05 -13.73 4.78
C GLY A 110 -3.87 -13.66 3.49
N LEU A 111 -3.63 -14.58 2.54
CA LEU A 111 -4.42 -14.76 1.31
C LEU A 111 -5.88 -15.18 1.54
N LEU A 112 -6.24 -15.57 2.77
CA LEU A 112 -7.60 -15.88 3.19
C LEU A 112 -8.26 -14.72 3.94
N SER A 113 -7.55 -13.60 4.09
CA SER A 113 -8.00 -12.49 4.93
C SER A 113 -9.31 -11.91 4.41
N THR A 114 -10.29 -11.82 5.31
CA THR A 114 -11.52 -11.08 5.06
C THR A 114 -11.80 -10.10 6.19
N ASN A 115 -12.59 -9.06 5.87
CA ASN A 115 -13.20 -8.10 6.78
C ASN A 115 -12.27 -7.44 7.84
N TYR A 116 -12.00 -6.15 7.69
CA TYR A 116 -11.00 -5.40 8.46
C TYR A 116 -11.55 -4.73 9.74
N ASN A 117 -12.60 -5.27 10.36
CA ASN A 117 -13.28 -4.62 11.49
C ASN A 117 -13.14 -5.34 12.83
N GLY A 118 -12.36 -6.43 12.90
CA GLY A 118 -12.17 -7.20 14.12
C GLY A 118 -13.39 -8.03 14.55
N GLU A 119 -14.27 -8.36 13.61
CA GLU A 119 -15.46 -9.19 13.85
C GLU A 119 -15.51 -10.37 12.86
N LEU A 120 -15.91 -11.54 13.37
CA LEU A 120 -16.32 -12.66 12.53
C LEU A 120 -17.79 -12.50 12.16
N THR A 121 -18.09 -12.38 10.87
CA THR A 121 -19.45 -12.38 10.34
C THR A 121 -19.82 -13.75 9.75
N ALA A 122 -21.10 -13.98 9.49
CA ALA A 122 -21.55 -15.20 8.80
C ALA A 122 -20.96 -15.31 7.39
N GLU A 123 -20.80 -14.18 6.69
CA GLU A 123 -20.22 -14.09 5.34
C GLU A 123 -18.72 -14.42 5.36
N ASP A 124 -18.02 -14.07 6.45
CA ASP A 124 -16.59 -14.32 6.66
C ASP A 124 -16.28 -15.69 7.28
N SER A 125 -17.29 -16.52 7.52
CA SER A 125 -17.14 -17.75 8.30
C SER A 125 -16.50 -18.92 7.54
N LYS A 126 -16.20 -18.76 6.24
CA LYS A 126 -15.62 -19.80 5.39
C LYS A 126 -14.32 -20.33 5.98
N VAL A 127 -14.22 -21.66 6.06
CA VAL A 127 -13.00 -22.36 6.46
C VAL A 127 -12.41 -23.03 5.22
N TRP A 128 -11.18 -22.67 4.86
CA TRP A 128 -10.53 -23.15 3.64
C TRP A 128 -9.74 -24.43 3.90
N ASN A 129 -9.89 -25.45 3.06
CA ASN A 129 -9.19 -26.73 3.24
C ASN A 129 -8.17 -26.97 2.12
N ASP A 130 -6.90 -27.15 2.46
CA ASP A 130 -5.85 -27.41 1.46
C ASP A 130 -6.01 -28.76 0.75
N ASN A 131 -6.74 -29.72 1.33
CA ASN A 131 -7.06 -30.99 0.69
C ASN A 131 -8.20 -30.86 -0.35
N ASN A 132 -8.98 -29.78 -0.29
CA ASN A 132 -9.98 -29.43 -1.29
C ASN A 132 -9.37 -28.54 -2.39
N ILE A 133 -9.18 -29.10 -3.58
CA ILE A 133 -8.56 -28.37 -4.71
C ILE A 133 -9.39 -27.15 -5.13
N ASP A 134 -10.72 -27.23 -5.07
CA ASP A 134 -11.58 -26.11 -5.45
C ASP A 134 -11.46 -24.95 -4.47
N ASP A 135 -11.19 -25.24 -3.19
CA ASP A 135 -10.85 -24.19 -2.22
C ASP A 135 -9.55 -23.49 -2.61
N VAL A 136 -8.48 -24.24 -2.90
CA VAL A 136 -7.19 -23.64 -3.30
C VAL A 136 -7.32 -22.85 -4.61
N LYS A 137 -8.09 -23.33 -5.59
CA LYS A 137 -8.29 -22.66 -6.88
C LYS A 137 -9.18 -21.41 -6.79
N SER A 138 -10.19 -21.42 -5.91
CA SER A 138 -11.16 -20.32 -5.79
C SER A 138 -10.66 -19.12 -4.98
N ILE A 139 -9.45 -19.18 -4.41
CA ILE A 139 -8.79 -18.03 -3.79
C ILE A 139 -8.54 -16.97 -4.87
N ALA A 140 -9.16 -15.80 -4.68
CA ALA A 140 -9.19 -14.74 -5.67
C ALA A 140 -7.76 -14.23 -6.00
N PRO A 141 -7.42 -14.00 -7.28
CA PRO A 141 -6.09 -13.52 -7.70
C PRO A 141 -5.65 -12.19 -7.06
N THR A 142 -6.60 -11.40 -6.54
CA THR A 142 -6.35 -10.12 -5.87
C THR A 142 -6.03 -10.25 -4.37
N GLN A 143 -6.09 -11.46 -3.81
CA GLN A 143 -5.69 -11.69 -2.42
C GLN A 143 -4.17 -11.52 -2.25
N PRO A 144 -3.70 -11.12 -1.05
CA PRO A 144 -2.26 -11.04 -0.77
C PRO A 144 -1.53 -12.33 -1.16
N HIS A 145 -0.29 -12.23 -1.61
CA HIS A 145 0.58 -13.35 -2.03
C HIS A 145 0.10 -14.12 -3.27
N ARG A 146 -1.16 -13.94 -3.70
CA ARG A 146 -1.80 -14.87 -4.62
C ARG A 146 -1.28 -14.76 -6.05
N ASP A 147 -0.92 -13.57 -6.49
CA ASP A 147 -0.32 -13.35 -7.80
C ASP A 147 1.02 -14.08 -7.95
N VAL A 148 1.87 -14.03 -6.91
CA VAL A 148 3.13 -14.78 -6.83
C VAL A 148 2.87 -16.28 -6.78
N ASP A 149 1.94 -16.76 -5.95
CA ASP A 149 1.57 -18.18 -5.88
C ASP A 149 1.12 -18.71 -7.25
N LEU A 150 0.32 -17.93 -7.99
CA LEU A 150 -0.16 -18.28 -9.34
C LEU A 150 0.97 -18.35 -10.37
N GLU A 151 1.96 -17.46 -10.32
CA GLU A 151 3.14 -17.55 -11.20
C GLU A 151 3.96 -18.81 -10.90
N ILE A 152 4.12 -19.15 -9.61
CA ILE A 152 4.83 -20.37 -9.19
C ILE A 152 4.08 -21.63 -9.63
N PHE A 153 2.76 -21.68 -9.46
CA PHE A 153 1.94 -22.77 -10.00
C PHE A 153 2.06 -22.88 -11.51
N GLY A 154 2.05 -21.76 -12.22
CA GLY A 154 2.25 -21.72 -13.67
C GLY A 154 3.61 -22.30 -14.08
N ALA A 155 4.68 -21.93 -13.39
CA ALA A 155 6.02 -22.49 -13.65
C ALA A 155 6.09 -24.00 -13.39
N HIS A 156 5.37 -24.49 -12.37
CA HIS A 156 5.22 -25.91 -12.11
C HIS A 156 4.42 -26.63 -13.21
N GLU A 157 3.29 -26.08 -13.64
CA GLU A 157 2.47 -26.66 -14.73
C GLU A 157 3.23 -26.72 -16.05
N ARG A 158 4.05 -25.71 -16.34
CA ARG A 158 4.93 -25.67 -17.52
C ARG A 158 6.14 -26.61 -17.43
N GLU A 159 6.24 -27.41 -16.35
CA GLU A 159 7.37 -28.31 -16.06
C GLU A 159 8.73 -27.60 -16.02
N GLU A 160 8.75 -26.31 -15.68
CA GLU A 160 9.99 -25.53 -15.60
C GLU A 160 10.74 -25.84 -14.30
N ILE A 161 9.99 -26.09 -13.23
CA ILE A 161 10.49 -26.39 -11.88
C ILE A 161 9.54 -27.36 -11.15
N ASP A 162 10.00 -27.89 -10.02
CA ASP A 162 9.15 -28.59 -9.05
C ASP A 162 8.91 -27.66 -7.85
N ALA A 163 7.67 -27.23 -7.64
CA ALA A 163 7.34 -26.15 -6.70
C ALA A 163 6.37 -26.65 -5.63
N TYR A 164 6.63 -26.23 -4.39
CA TYR A 164 5.83 -26.54 -3.21
C TYR A 164 5.59 -25.27 -2.43
N ILE A 165 4.33 -24.95 -2.12
CA ILE A 165 3.94 -23.72 -1.43
C ILE A 165 3.43 -24.08 -0.04
N ILE A 166 4.02 -23.49 0.98
CA ILE A 166 3.58 -23.61 2.37
C ILE A 166 3.01 -22.26 2.79
N ALA A 167 1.73 -22.23 3.13
CA ALA A 167 1.02 -21.05 3.62
C ALA A 167 0.78 -21.18 5.13
N PRO A 168 1.73 -20.73 5.99
CA PRO A 168 1.56 -20.74 7.43
C PRO A 168 0.50 -19.74 7.89
N SER A 169 -0.20 -20.12 8.96
CA SER A 169 -1.09 -19.23 9.72
C SER A 169 -0.32 -18.38 10.73
N CYS A 170 -0.97 -17.84 11.78
CA CYS A 170 -0.29 -17.04 12.79
C CYS A 170 0.85 -17.83 13.46
N ILE A 171 2.09 -17.50 13.13
CA ILE A 171 3.26 -18.22 13.65
C ILE A 171 3.65 -17.64 15.00
N TYR A 172 3.80 -18.48 16.02
CA TYR A 172 4.21 -18.08 17.36
C TYR A 172 5.33 -18.96 17.94
N GLY A 173 5.75 -18.61 19.15
CA GLY A 173 6.85 -19.25 19.87
C GLY A 173 8.19 -18.57 19.63
N THR A 174 9.23 -19.05 20.32
CA THR A 174 10.61 -18.60 20.12
C THR A 174 11.32 -19.55 19.16
N GLY A 175 11.83 -18.99 18.07
CA GLY A 175 12.59 -19.72 17.06
C GLY A 175 14.00 -20.06 17.54
N ASP A 176 14.60 -21.08 16.94
CA ASP A 176 15.96 -21.52 17.24
C ASP A 176 17.00 -21.05 16.20
N GLY A 177 16.56 -20.29 15.19
CA GLY A 177 17.40 -19.69 14.17
C GLY A 177 18.52 -18.81 14.75
N PRO A 178 19.64 -18.65 14.03
CA PRO A 178 20.86 -18.05 14.59
C PRO A 178 20.77 -16.54 14.83
N ILE A 179 19.82 -15.84 14.17
CA ILE A 179 19.73 -14.37 14.17
C ILE A 179 18.37 -13.93 14.73
N ASN A 180 17.30 -13.87 13.90
CA ASN A 180 15.98 -13.49 14.39
C ASN A 180 15.20 -14.71 14.91
N LYS A 181 14.72 -14.60 16.16
CA LYS A 181 14.00 -15.67 16.86
C LYS A 181 12.56 -15.29 17.22
N LEU A 182 12.12 -14.10 16.85
CA LEU A 182 10.79 -13.59 17.21
C LEU A 182 9.86 -13.59 16.00
N SER A 183 8.63 -14.02 16.27
CA SER A 183 7.50 -13.91 15.35
C SER A 183 7.03 -12.45 15.20
N GLN A 184 5.99 -12.23 14.39
CA GLN A 184 5.50 -10.88 14.11
C GLN A 184 4.19 -10.55 14.84
N GLN A 185 3.16 -11.38 14.69
CA GLN A 185 1.79 -11.01 15.07
C GLN A 185 1.61 -10.87 16.59
N VAL A 186 2.01 -11.89 17.35
CA VAL A 186 1.88 -11.88 18.82
C VAL A 186 2.76 -10.80 19.47
N PRO A 187 4.06 -10.66 19.10
CA PRO A 187 4.88 -9.55 19.60
C PRO A 187 4.31 -8.17 19.27
N ARG A 188 3.67 -8.00 18.11
CA ARG A 188 3.05 -6.72 17.75
C ARG A 188 1.84 -6.41 18.63
N LEU A 189 0.95 -7.37 18.86
CA LEU A 189 -0.16 -7.21 19.81
C LEU A 189 0.35 -6.82 21.22
N ILE A 190 1.39 -7.49 21.71
CA ILE A 190 2.01 -7.19 23.01
C ILE A 190 2.57 -5.76 23.05
N ARG A 191 3.29 -5.34 22.01
CA ARG A 191 3.85 -3.98 21.94
C ARG A 191 2.76 -2.93 21.88
N THR A 192 1.71 -3.14 21.10
CA THR A 192 0.53 -2.27 21.08
C THR A 192 -0.07 -2.14 22.48
N ALA A 193 -0.24 -3.25 23.22
CA ALA A 193 -0.72 -3.20 24.59
C ALA A 193 0.17 -2.34 25.52
N ILE A 194 1.49 -2.45 25.37
CA ILE A 194 2.47 -1.66 26.14
C ILE A 194 2.40 -0.17 25.79
N ASP A 195 2.19 0.17 24.53
CA ASP A 195 2.11 1.55 24.06
C ASP A 195 0.82 2.22 24.54
N PHE A 196 -0.31 1.52 24.42
CA PHE A 196 -1.60 1.95 24.95
C PHE A 196 -1.70 1.90 26.48
N LYS A 197 -0.67 1.36 27.17
CA LYS A 197 -0.66 1.09 28.61
C LYS A 197 -1.81 0.19 29.07
N GLN A 198 -2.41 -0.55 28.16
CA GLN A 198 -3.55 -1.43 28.36
C GLN A 198 -3.68 -2.35 27.13
N PRO A 199 -4.04 -3.64 27.29
CA PRO A 199 -4.34 -4.51 26.15
C PRO A 199 -5.48 -3.98 25.29
N VAL A 200 -5.39 -4.18 23.97
CA VAL A 200 -6.40 -3.74 23.02
C VAL A 200 -6.72 -4.81 21.99
N TYR A 201 -7.95 -4.79 21.48
CA TYR A 201 -8.41 -5.59 20.35
C TYR A 201 -9.30 -4.74 19.45
N VAL A 202 -9.43 -5.10 18.17
CA VAL A 202 -10.17 -4.29 17.20
C VAL A 202 -11.65 -4.69 17.19
N GLY A 203 -12.55 -3.70 17.14
CA GLY A 203 -13.99 -3.93 17.01
C GLY A 203 -14.55 -4.83 18.11
N LYS A 204 -15.15 -5.96 17.74
CA LYS A 204 -15.67 -6.94 18.71
C LYS A 204 -14.60 -7.92 19.23
N GLY A 205 -13.43 -7.98 18.61
CA GLY A 205 -12.36 -8.92 18.94
C GLY A 205 -12.71 -10.38 18.66
N THR A 206 -13.80 -10.65 17.94
CA THR A 206 -14.29 -12.00 17.64
C THR A 206 -13.71 -12.56 16.34
N ASN A 207 -12.85 -11.80 15.66
CA ASN A 207 -12.20 -12.24 14.45
C ASN A 207 -11.25 -13.42 14.71
N LEU A 208 -11.35 -14.45 13.86
CA LEU A 208 -10.70 -15.74 14.06
C LEU A 208 -9.50 -15.94 13.14
N TRP A 209 -8.41 -16.43 13.71
CA TRP A 209 -7.21 -16.84 12.99
C TRP A 209 -6.76 -18.23 13.44
N ASN A 210 -6.28 -19.03 12.49
CA ASN A 210 -5.46 -20.18 12.87
C ASN A 210 -4.06 -19.75 13.35
N ASN A 211 -3.42 -20.64 14.10
CA ASN A 211 -2.05 -20.46 14.57
C ASN A 211 -1.22 -21.74 14.43
N VAL A 212 0.10 -21.57 14.42
CA VAL A 212 1.08 -22.67 14.38
C VAL A 212 2.35 -22.28 15.13
N HIS A 213 2.86 -23.18 15.98
CA HIS A 213 4.14 -22.97 16.64
C HIS A 213 5.29 -23.19 15.64
N ILE A 214 6.33 -22.34 15.66
CA ILE A 214 7.46 -22.42 14.70
C ILE A 214 8.09 -23.81 14.61
N ASN A 215 8.35 -24.48 15.73
CA ASN A 215 8.92 -25.83 15.73
C ASN A 215 8.05 -26.87 15.00
N ASP A 216 6.72 -26.75 15.07
CA ASP A 216 5.84 -27.65 14.34
C ASP A 216 5.76 -27.25 12.85
N LEU A 217 5.77 -25.95 12.55
CA LEU A 217 5.87 -25.46 11.18
C LEU A 217 7.12 -25.99 10.47
N ILE A 218 8.29 -25.97 11.13
CA ILE A 218 9.54 -26.46 10.53
C ILE A 218 9.51 -27.96 10.21
N LYS A 219 8.77 -28.77 10.99
CA LYS A 219 8.52 -30.17 10.63
C LYS A 219 7.73 -30.32 9.33
N LEU A 220 6.79 -29.40 9.06
CA LEU A 220 6.08 -29.38 7.77
C LEU A 220 7.05 -29.08 6.62
N TYR A 221 7.98 -28.13 6.79
CA TYR A 221 9.04 -27.89 5.80
C TYR A 221 9.88 -29.15 5.54
N SER A 222 10.27 -29.89 6.59
CA SER A 222 10.99 -31.16 6.44
C SER A 222 10.18 -32.23 5.71
N LEU A 223 8.88 -32.34 5.95
CA LEU A 223 8.00 -33.28 5.25
C LEU A 223 7.83 -32.92 3.78
N VAL A 224 7.64 -31.64 3.47
CA VAL A 224 7.54 -31.14 2.09
C VAL A 224 8.86 -31.33 1.35
N LEU A 225 10.01 -31.10 2.01
CA LEU A 225 11.32 -31.42 1.44
C LEU A 225 11.45 -32.91 1.11
N ASN A 226 11.09 -33.78 2.04
CA ASN A 226 11.16 -35.23 1.83
C ASN A 226 10.25 -35.67 0.66
N LEU A 227 9.04 -35.14 0.58
CA LEU A 227 8.16 -35.36 -0.57
C LEU A 227 8.82 -34.93 -1.87
N ALA A 228 9.39 -33.72 -1.92
CA ALA A 228 10.05 -33.18 -3.11
C ALA A 228 11.24 -34.05 -3.55
N LEU A 229 12.02 -34.56 -2.58
CA LEU A 229 13.12 -35.48 -2.85
C LEU A 229 12.65 -36.86 -3.34
N SER A 230 11.57 -37.41 -2.78
CA SER A 230 10.98 -38.67 -3.26
C SER A 230 10.36 -38.54 -4.65
N VAL A 231 9.77 -37.38 -5.00
CA VAL A 231 9.33 -37.09 -6.37
C VAL A 231 10.52 -37.03 -7.33
N ARG A 232 11.60 -36.34 -6.94
CA ARG A 232 12.84 -36.29 -7.73
C ARG A 232 13.46 -37.67 -7.94
N ALA A 233 13.44 -38.52 -6.91
CA ALA A 233 13.93 -39.90 -7.00
C ALA A 233 13.03 -40.83 -7.83
N GLY A 234 11.84 -40.38 -8.23
CA GLY A 234 10.85 -41.19 -8.95
C GLY A 234 10.10 -42.19 -8.08
N GLU A 235 10.19 -42.05 -6.75
CA GLU A 235 9.50 -42.92 -5.77
C GLU A 235 8.03 -42.52 -5.60
N THR A 236 7.73 -41.24 -5.78
CA THR A 236 6.38 -40.67 -5.69
C THR A 236 6.02 -39.96 -7.01
N PRO A 237 4.79 -40.09 -7.53
CA PRO A 237 4.37 -39.35 -8.71
C PRO A 237 4.47 -37.84 -8.51
N ARG A 238 4.77 -37.11 -9.57
CA ARG A 238 4.76 -35.65 -9.55
C ARG A 238 3.31 -35.15 -9.34
N PRO A 239 3.03 -34.43 -8.26
CA PRO A 239 1.72 -33.84 -8.00
C PRO A 239 1.34 -32.76 -9.03
N GLU A 240 0.04 -32.51 -9.21
CA GLU A 240 -0.45 -31.36 -9.96
C GLU A 240 -0.16 -30.05 -9.20
N ALA A 241 -0.07 -28.91 -9.91
CA ALA A 241 0.35 -27.64 -9.31
C ALA A 241 -0.44 -27.25 -8.06
N PHE A 242 -1.77 -27.14 -8.14
CA PHE A 242 -2.59 -26.77 -6.98
C PHE A 242 -2.58 -27.81 -5.84
N THR A 243 -2.12 -29.04 -6.09
CA THR A 243 -1.98 -30.07 -5.05
C THR A 243 -0.68 -29.95 -4.25
N ASN A 244 0.24 -29.07 -4.67
CA ASN A 244 1.48 -28.72 -3.95
C ASN A 244 1.33 -27.54 -2.98
N PHE A 245 0.11 -27.26 -2.54
CA PHE A 245 -0.18 -26.17 -1.62
C PHE A 245 -0.58 -26.73 -0.25
N TYR A 246 0.08 -26.26 0.81
CA TYR A 246 -0.03 -26.79 2.17
C TYR A 246 -0.31 -25.69 3.17
N PHE A 247 -1.39 -25.81 3.95
CA PHE A 247 -1.61 -24.90 5.07
C PHE A 247 -0.76 -25.32 6.27
N GLY A 248 -0.16 -24.34 6.94
CA GLY A 248 0.50 -24.50 8.23
C GLY A 248 -0.42 -24.01 9.36
N SER A 249 -1.48 -24.77 9.63
CA SER A 249 -2.55 -24.36 10.55
C SER A 249 -2.85 -25.46 11.58
N VAL A 250 -2.90 -25.08 12.86
CA VAL A 250 -3.09 -26.02 13.98
C VAL A 250 -4.21 -25.56 14.91
N GLY A 251 -3.96 -24.58 15.77
CA GLY A 251 -4.97 -24.02 16.67
C GLY A 251 -5.81 -22.95 15.97
N GLU A 252 -6.89 -22.51 16.61
CA GLU A 252 -7.69 -21.35 16.22
C GLU A 252 -7.83 -20.43 17.45
N HIS A 253 -7.76 -19.12 17.25
CA HIS A 253 -7.88 -18.13 18.32
C HIS A 253 -8.66 -16.91 17.84
N ALA A 254 -9.34 -16.24 18.78
CA ALA A 254 -9.87 -14.91 18.60
C ALA A 254 -8.85 -13.88 19.13
N TRP A 255 -8.66 -12.77 18.42
CA TRP A 255 -7.71 -11.74 18.84
C TRP A 255 -8.11 -11.07 20.16
N GLY A 256 -9.42 -10.92 20.41
CA GLY A 256 -9.95 -10.45 21.70
C GLY A 256 -9.55 -11.37 22.86
N ASP A 257 -9.65 -12.68 22.68
CA ASP A 257 -9.27 -13.66 23.72
C ASP A 257 -7.77 -13.60 24.04
N ILE A 258 -6.92 -13.44 23.02
CA ILE A 258 -5.47 -13.28 23.23
C ILE A 258 -5.19 -11.95 23.96
N ALA A 259 -5.86 -10.86 23.58
CA ALA A 259 -5.71 -9.57 24.25
C ALA A 259 -6.10 -9.63 25.74
N GLU A 260 -7.19 -10.33 26.08
CA GLU A 260 -7.60 -10.56 27.47
C GLU A 260 -6.59 -11.44 28.23
N LYS A 261 -6.05 -12.49 27.60
CA LYS A 261 -5.07 -13.40 28.23
C LYS A 261 -3.72 -12.73 28.51
N ILE A 262 -3.24 -11.83 27.65
CA ILE A 262 -1.97 -11.13 27.89
C ILE A 262 -2.07 -10.07 29.00
N GLY A 263 -3.25 -9.54 29.26
CA GLY A 263 -3.47 -8.43 30.19
C GLY A 263 -2.99 -8.67 31.63
N PRO A 264 -3.45 -9.73 32.31
CA PRO A 264 -2.98 -10.07 33.65
C PRO A 264 -1.46 -10.32 33.71
N ILE A 265 -0.88 -10.90 32.66
CA ILE A 265 0.57 -11.20 32.58
C ILE A 265 1.36 -9.88 32.45
N LEU A 266 0.92 -8.99 31.56
CA LEU A 266 1.55 -7.68 31.36
C LEU A 266 1.44 -6.80 32.60
N LEU A 267 0.29 -6.79 33.28
CA LEU A 267 0.10 -6.02 34.51
C LEU A 267 1.02 -6.54 35.62
N LYS A 268 1.09 -7.86 35.81
CA LYS A 268 1.99 -8.50 36.79
C LYS A 268 3.46 -8.16 36.52
N LYS A 269 3.85 -8.01 35.25
CA LYS A 269 5.22 -7.62 34.83
C LYS A 269 5.44 -6.09 34.80
N GLY A 270 4.45 -5.29 35.22
CA GLY A 270 4.54 -3.82 35.26
C GLY A 270 4.66 -3.17 33.88
N LYS A 271 4.13 -3.82 32.84
CA LYS A 271 4.22 -3.36 31.44
C LYS A 271 3.02 -2.54 30.97
N VAL A 272 1.89 -2.66 31.67
CA VAL A 272 0.64 -1.93 31.44
C VAL A 272 0.07 -1.45 32.77
N GLU A 273 -0.84 -0.48 32.73
CA GLU A 273 -1.51 0.07 33.91
C GLU A 273 -2.81 -0.67 34.25
N LYS A 274 -3.43 -1.32 33.25
CA LYS A 274 -4.69 -2.07 33.38
C LYS A 274 -4.58 -3.44 32.73
N ALA A 275 -5.21 -4.44 33.34
CA ALA A 275 -5.22 -5.81 32.81
C ALA A 275 -6.37 -6.06 31.84
N GLU A 276 -7.48 -5.33 31.96
CA GLU A 276 -8.66 -5.53 31.13
C GLU A 276 -8.38 -5.10 29.69
N ALA A 277 -8.70 -5.94 28.71
CA ALA A 277 -8.58 -5.52 27.32
C ALA A 277 -9.71 -4.55 26.96
N ARG A 278 -9.44 -3.64 26.01
CA ARG A 278 -10.47 -2.74 25.48
C ARG A 278 -10.54 -2.78 23.96
N SER A 279 -11.75 -2.57 23.45
CA SER A 279 -11.97 -2.36 22.03
C SER A 279 -11.34 -1.04 21.57
N VAL A 280 -10.76 -1.07 20.37
CA VAL A 280 -10.29 0.07 19.59
C VAL A 280 -10.81 -0.04 18.17
N LYS A 281 -10.84 1.08 17.45
CA LYS A 281 -11.11 1.08 16.01
C LYS A 281 -9.92 0.53 15.24
N ALA A 282 -10.20 0.04 14.03
CA ALA A 282 -9.17 -0.53 13.17
C ALA A 282 -8.07 0.48 12.78
N ASP A 283 -8.41 1.78 12.69
CA ASP A 283 -7.48 2.87 12.40
C ASP A 283 -6.62 3.30 13.60
N GLU A 284 -7.01 2.91 14.83
CA GLU A 284 -6.22 3.16 16.04
C GLU A 284 -5.06 2.16 16.20
N VAL A 285 -5.13 1.00 15.53
CA VAL A 285 -4.06 0.00 15.52
C VAL A 285 -3.34 0.13 14.18
N GLU A 286 -2.05 0.45 14.20
CA GLU A 286 -1.23 0.61 12.97
C GLU A 286 -1.49 -0.52 11.97
N ASN A 287 -1.58 -0.20 10.66
CA ASN A 287 -1.78 -1.05 9.47
C ASN A 287 -1.25 -2.50 9.57
N PHE A 288 -1.83 -3.29 10.46
CA PHE A 288 -1.47 -4.65 10.70
C PHE A 288 -2.76 -5.47 10.58
N SER A 289 -3.12 -5.65 9.31
CA SER A 289 -4.36 -6.27 8.85
C SER A 289 -4.69 -7.54 9.61
N ALA A 290 -3.69 -8.34 9.95
CA ALA A 290 -3.88 -9.60 10.64
C ALA A 290 -4.62 -9.50 12.00
N LEU A 291 -4.48 -8.40 12.75
CA LEU A 291 -5.22 -8.19 14.00
C LEU A 291 -6.67 -7.74 13.76
N THR A 292 -6.97 -7.28 12.54
CA THR A 292 -8.27 -6.73 12.15
C THR A 292 -9.11 -7.70 11.33
N THR A 293 -8.51 -8.74 10.73
CA THR A 293 -9.14 -9.64 9.76
C THR A 293 -9.45 -11.02 10.31
N ASN A 294 -10.16 -11.82 9.53
CA ASN A 294 -10.37 -13.27 9.73
C ASN A 294 -9.49 -14.07 8.77
N SER A 295 -8.94 -15.20 9.19
CA SER A 295 -8.20 -16.14 8.34
C SER A 295 -8.32 -17.55 8.89
N ARG A 296 -9.22 -18.34 8.29
CA ARG A 296 -9.57 -19.69 8.78
C ARG A 296 -9.25 -20.77 7.76
N SER A 297 -8.50 -21.78 8.18
CA SER A 297 -7.96 -22.83 7.32
C SER A 297 -7.83 -24.17 8.06
N ILE A 298 -7.95 -25.25 7.29
CA ILE A 298 -7.73 -26.62 7.73
C ILE A 298 -6.57 -27.18 6.93
N ALA A 299 -5.53 -27.63 7.63
CA ALA A 299 -4.30 -28.19 7.07
C ALA A 299 -4.40 -29.71 6.83
N GLU A 300 -5.49 -30.19 6.25
CA GLU A 300 -5.76 -31.62 6.08
C GLU A 300 -4.73 -32.28 5.15
N ARG A 301 -4.32 -31.62 4.07
CA ARG A 301 -3.28 -32.11 3.17
C ARG A 301 -1.94 -32.21 3.91
N SER A 302 -1.59 -31.21 4.69
CA SER A 302 -0.40 -31.26 5.56
C SER A 302 -0.46 -32.44 6.53
N ARG A 303 -1.62 -32.70 7.16
CA ARG A 303 -1.81 -33.88 8.03
C ARG A 303 -1.69 -35.20 7.26
N ASN A 304 -2.20 -35.26 6.02
CA ASN A 304 -2.10 -36.43 5.15
C ASN A 304 -0.64 -36.73 4.74
N LEU A 305 0.27 -35.75 4.78
CA LEU A 305 1.72 -35.97 4.65
C LEU A 305 2.37 -36.58 5.92
N GLY A 306 1.59 -36.84 6.97
CA GLY A 306 2.11 -37.32 8.26
C GLY A 306 2.53 -36.19 9.21
N TRP A 307 2.12 -34.95 8.95
CA TRP A 307 2.44 -33.83 9.82
C TRP A 307 1.76 -33.97 11.18
N THR A 308 2.60 -34.05 12.23
CA THR A 308 2.17 -34.14 13.63
C THR A 308 2.68 -32.94 14.41
N THR A 309 1.84 -32.44 15.31
CA THR A 309 2.06 -31.20 16.06
C THR A 309 2.10 -31.52 17.55
N VAL A 310 3.17 -31.13 18.24
CA VAL A 310 3.40 -31.46 19.66
C VAL A 310 3.87 -30.26 20.48
N ALA A 311 4.02 -29.10 19.85
CA ALA A 311 4.39 -27.89 20.57
C ALA A 311 3.27 -27.42 21.52
N LYS A 312 3.65 -26.56 22.48
CA LYS A 312 2.70 -25.88 23.37
C LYS A 312 1.71 -25.04 22.55
N SER A 313 0.50 -24.86 23.09
CA SER A 313 -0.49 -23.96 22.50
C SER A 313 -0.02 -22.50 22.52
N LEU A 314 -0.63 -21.65 21.71
CA LEU A 314 -0.36 -20.20 21.69
C LEU A 314 -0.53 -19.61 23.09
N GLU A 315 -1.56 -20.05 23.81
CA GLU A 315 -1.90 -19.49 25.11
C GLU A 315 -0.94 -19.92 26.21
N ASP A 316 -0.38 -21.13 26.11
CA ASP A 316 0.66 -21.62 27.02
C ASP A 316 2.03 -20.94 26.78
N THR A 317 2.21 -20.25 25.64
CA THR A 317 3.46 -19.56 25.29
C THR A 317 3.43 -18.05 25.52
N LEU A 318 2.27 -17.46 25.87
CA LEU A 318 2.13 -16.00 25.98
C LEU A 318 3.11 -15.34 26.95
N GLU A 319 3.42 -15.99 28.09
CA GLU A 319 4.40 -15.44 29.03
C GLU A 319 5.82 -15.40 28.43
N GLU A 320 6.20 -16.44 27.70
CA GLU A 320 7.49 -16.52 27.00
C GLU A 320 7.55 -15.45 25.89
N ASP A 321 6.48 -15.29 25.12
CA ASP A 321 6.36 -14.28 24.06
C ASP A 321 6.42 -12.85 24.63
N ILE A 322 5.80 -12.59 25.79
CA ILE A 322 5.87 -11.30 26.48
C ILE A 322 7.30 -11.00 26.95
N ASP A 323 7.98 -11.97 27.55
CA ASP A 323 9.35 -11.81 28.03
C ASP A 323 10.33 -11.57 26.87
N ALA A 324 10.09 -12.21 25.73
CA ALA A 324 10.89 -12.02 24.54
C ALA A 324 10.61 -10.67 23.86
N SER A 325 9.34 -10.28 23.75
CA SER A 325 8.91 -9.00 23.14
C SER A 325 9.30 -7.79 23.97
N SER A 326 9.31 -7.91 25.31
CA SER A 326 9.65 -6.82 26.23
C SER A 326 11.12 -6.38 26.18
N LYS A 327 11.99 -7.18 25.54
CA LYS A 327 13.41 -6.85 25.34
C LYS A 327 13.66 -6.05 24.08
N LEU A 328 12.65 -5.93 23.22
CA LEU A 328 12.72 -5.09 22.03
C LEU A 328 12.71 -3.62 22.44
N PRO A 329 13.41 -2.74 21.70
CA PRO A 329 13.25 -1.31 21.90
C PRO A 329 11.77 -0.90 21.76
N PRO A 330 11.32 0.14 22.48
CA PRO A 330 9.98 0.69 22.28
C PRO A 330 9.75 0.98 20.80
N LEU A 331 8.50 0.81 20.33
CA LEU A 331 8.14 1.28 19.00
C LEU A 331 8.53 2.76 18.94
N PRO A 332 9.29 3.22 17.92
CA PRO A 332 9.74 4.60 17.88
C PRO A 332 8.51 5.54 17.96
N ASN A 333 8.50 6.40 18.98
CA ASN A 333 7.35 7.27 19.30
C ASN A 333 6.90 8.04 18.06
N GLY A 334 5.66 7.83 17.60
CA GLY A 334 5.11 8.55 16.45
C GLY A 334 5.69 8.15 15.10
N HIS A 335 6.37 7.00 15.01
CA HIS A 335 6.91 6.47 13.76
C HIS A 335 6.31 5.10 13.46
N HIS A 336 5.43 5.12 12.47
CA HIS A 336 4.87 3.99 11.74
C HIS A 336 5.89 2.88 11.53
N CYS A 337 5.84 1.84 12.37
CA CYS A 337 6.67 0.68 12.18
C CYS A 337 5.91 -0.28 11.27
N PHE A 338 5.94 -0.04 9.96
CA PHE A 338 5.98 -1.18 9.05
C PHE A 338 7.17 -2.04 9.52
N PHE A 339 6.98 -3.35 9.72
CA PHE A 339 8.05 -4.26 9.34
C PHE A 339 8.11 -4.24 7.81
N SER A 340 8.45 -3.08 7.25
CA SER A 340 9.21 -3.09 6.03
C SER A 340 10.52 -3.74 6.47
N PHE A 341 11.08 -4.60 5.63
CA PHE A 341 12.52 -4.70 5.62
C PHE A 341 13.04 -3.26 5.75
N GLN A 342 13.80 -2.95 6.81
CA GLN A 342 14.53 -1.70 6.84
C GLN A 342 15.44 -1.74 5.62
N THR A 343 14.95 -1.23 4.50
CA THR A 343 15.66 -0.86 3.29
C THR A 343 16.46 0.38 3.65
N HIS A 344 17.45 0.20 4.52
CA HIS A 344 18.62 1.05 4.47
C HIS A 344 19.63 0.34 3.56
N ASN A 345 19.22 0.12 2.30
CA ASN A 345 20.16 0.44 1.25
C ASN A 345 20.14 1.97 1.25
N VAL A 346 21.30 2.60 1.39
CA VAL A 346 21.43 4.01 1.06
C VAL A 346 21.25 4.11 -0.46
N MET A 347 20.00 3.98 -0.92
CA MET A 347 19.61 4.59 -2.17
C MET A 347 19.68 6.10 -1.89
N PRO A 348 20.29 6.88 -2.79
CA PRO A 348 20.34 8.32 -2.59
C PRO A 348 18.92 8.85 -2.40
N ALA A 349 18.75 9.71 -1.41
CA ALA A 349 17.53 10.47 -1.18
C ALA A 349 16.94 10.95 -2.52
N THR A 350 15.66 10.69 -2.75
CA THR A 350 15.00 11.17 -3.96
C THR A 350 14.93 12.69 -3.91
N LYS A 351 15.33 13.33 -5.01
CA LYS A 351 15.17 14.78 -5.19
C LYS A 351 13.80 15.05 -5.78
N CYS A 352 12.89 15.58 -4.96
CA CYS A 352 11.56 15.95 -5.38
C CYS A 352 11.47 17.46 -5.63
N PHE A 353 10.99 17.85 -6.81
CA PHE A 353 10.69 19.25 -7.14
C PHE A 353 9.18 19.44 -7.28
N ILE A 354 8.59 20.25 -6.40
CA ILE A 354 7.13 20.48 -6.36
C ILE A 354 6.81 21.88 -6.87
N ILE A 355 6.03 21.94 -7.96
CA ILE A 355 5.51 23.18 -8.52
C ILE A 355 4.09 23.33 -7.97
N GLY A 356 3.80 24.44 -7.29
CA GLY A 356 2.50 24.64 -6.63
C GLY A 356 2.43 24.18 -5.16
N ALA A 357 3.57 23.99 -4.50
CA ALA A 357 3.66 23.58 -3.09
C ALA A 357 3.03 24.55 -2.08
N THR A 358 2.75 25.79 -2.50
CA THR A 358 2.06 26.81 -1.68
C THR A 358 0.54 26.82 -1.91
N GLY A 359 0.07 26.03 -2.88
CA GLY A 359 -1.34 25.78 -3.15
C GLY A 359 -1.97 24.80 -2.18
N TYR A 360 -3.30 24.70 -2.23
CA TYR A 360 -4.08 23.81 -1.37
C TYR A 360 -3.68 22.34 -1.54
N ILE A 361 -3.66 21.86 -2.78
CA ILE A 361 -3.33 20.46 -3.10
C ILE A 361 -1.83 20.23 -2.96
N GLY A 362 -1.01 21.04 -3.65
CA GLY A 362 0.45 20.88 -3.63
C GLY A 362 1.08 21.01 -2.24
N GLY A 363 0.52 21.87 -1.37
CA GLY A 363 0.96 21.99 0.01
C GLY A 363 0.63 20.76 0.85
N ALA A 364 -0.56 20.18 0.68
CA ALA A 364 -0.93 18.95 1.37
C ALA A 364 -0.12 17.74 0.87
N ILE A 365 0.13 17.64 -0.44
CA ILE A 365 1.03 16.61 -1.01
C ILE A 365 2.43 16.74 -0.41
N LEU A 366 2.96 17.96 -0.34
CA LEU A 366 4.27 18.21 0.27
C LEU A 366 4.30 17.77 1.75
N SER A 367 3.28 18.11 2.54
CA SER A 367 3.19 17.71 3.95
C SER A 367 3.14 16.18 4.10
N GLU A 368 2.36 15.49 3.26
CA GLU A 368 2.28 14.03 3.24
C GLU A 368 3.62 13.39 2.89
N LEU A 369 4.19 13.75 1.74
CA LEU A 369 5.43 13.13 1.25
C LEU A 369 6.60 13.42 2.18
N LYS A 370 6.68 14.61 2.78
CA LYS A 370 7.74 14.91 3.76
C LYS A 370 7.61 14.04 5.02
N ARG A 371 6.37 13.71 5.42
CA ARG A 371 6.11 12.84 6.56
C ARG A 371 6.44 11.37 6.24
N SER A 372 6.08 10.90 5.04
CA SER A 372 6.35 9.54 4.59
C SER A 372 7.82 9.30 4.19
N TYR A 373 8.50 10.33 3.68
CA TYR A 373 9.89 10.26 3.16
C TYR A 373 10.76 11.36 3.77
N PRO A 374 11.11 11.25 5.06
CA PRO A 374 11.89 12.29 5.75
C PRO A 374 13.32 12.44 5.21
N ASP A 375 13.86 11.40 4.57
CA ASP A 375 15.20 11.39 3.99
C ASP A 375 15.24 12.04 2.59
N ASP A 376 14.10 12.17 1.91
CA ASP A 376 14.01 12.79 0.58
C ASP A 376 14.23 14.31 0.65
N THR A 377 14.75 14.86 -0.44
CA THR A 377 15.02 16.31 -0.53
C THR A 377 13.93 16.99 -1.34
N PHE A 378 13.30 18.00 -0.75
CA PHE A 378 12.20 18.72 -1.37
C PHE A 378 12.63 20.13 -1.75
N THR A 379 12.41 20.48 -3.02
CA THR A 379 12.53 21.83 -3.56
C THR A 379 11.18 22.28 -4.08
N ALA A 380 10.83 23.54 -3.91
CA ALA A 380 9.53 24.05 -4.32
C ALA A 380 9.61 25.43 -5.00
N LEU A 381 8.83 25.62 -6.06
CA LEU A 381 8.70 26.91 -6.72
C LEU A 381 7.64 27.77 -5.99
N ALA A 382 8.00 29.00 -5.61
CA ALA A 382 7.10 29.94 -4.95
C ALA A 382 7.31 31.37 -5.44
N ARG A 383 6.21 32.14 -5.52
CA ARG A 383 6.21 33.50 -6.08
C ARG A 383 6.59 34.57 -5.04
N LYS A 384 6.09 34.43 -3.81
CA LYS A 384 6.21 35.41 -2.74
C LYS A 384 7.32 35.01 -1.77
N ASP A 385 8.02 36.00 -1.23
CA ASP A 385 9.08 35.76 -0.24
C ASP A 385 8.52 35.16 1.05
N GLU A 386 7.31 35.55 1.47
CA GLU A 386 6.63 34.96 2.63
C GLU A 386 6.33 33.47 2.46
N ASP A 387 5.92 33.06 1.25
CA ASP A 387 5.66 31.66 0.93
C ASP A 387 6.96 30.84 0.95
N ILE A 388 8.06 31.41 0.44
CA ILE A 388 9.40 30.80 0.50
C ILE A 388 9.82 30.62 1.96
N GLN A 389 9.68 31.65 2.79
CA GLN A 389 9.98 31.55 4.22
C GLN A 389 9.13 30.49 4.92
N ALA A 390 7.85 30.32 4.53
CA ALA A 390 6.99 29.27 5.06
C ALA A 390 7.49 27.86 4.69
N LEU A 391 7.95 27.67 3.45
CA LEU A 391 8.57 26.42 2.98
C LEU A 391 9.90 26.13 3.68
N GLU A 392 10.76 27.14 3.82
CA GLU A 392 12.07 27.00 4.47
C GLU A 392 11.95 26.65 5.96
N LYS A 393 10.94 27.18 6.65
CA LYS A 393 10.64 26.82 8.06
C LYS A 393 10.37 25.34 8.25
N ILE A 394 9.81 24.68 7.23
CA ILE A 394 9.58 23.23 7.24
C ILE A 394 10.69 22.48 6.50
N GLY A 395 11.86 23.09 6.27
CA GLY A 395 13.02 22.44 5.67
C GLY A 395 12.84 22.08 4.20
N VAL A 396 12.12 22.90 3.43
CA VAL A 396 11.94 22.76 1.98
C VAL A 396 12.64 23.92 1.28
N LYS A 397 13.49 23.64 0.28
CA LYS A 397 14.21 24.68 -0.44
C LYS A 397 13.27 25.45 -1.37
N GLY A 398 13.07 26.74 -1.12
CA GLY A 398 12.27 27.59 -2.00
C GLY A 398 13.06 28.14 -3.19
N ILE A 399 12.49 28.07 -4.40
CA ILE A 399 12.98 28.77 -5.59
C ILE A 399 12.01 29.90 -5.89
N LYS A 400 12.51 31.15 -5.91
CA LYS A 400 11.70 32.32 -6.25
C LYS A 400 11.41 32.34 -7.75
N GLY A 401 10.13 32.21 -8.12
CA GLY A 401 9.71 32.29 -9.51
C GLY A 401 8.22 32.04 -9.73
N ALA A 402 7.77 32.31 -10.94
CA ALA A 402 6.42 31.99 -11.42
C ALA A 402 6.45 30.76 -12.32
N PHE A 403 5.29 30.15 -12.56
CA PHE A 403 5.19 28.99 -13.46
C PHE A 403 5.47 29.34 -14.94
N LEU A 404 5.55 30.64 -15.26
CA LEU A 404 5.98 31.14 -16.58
C LEU A 404 7.52 31.25 -16.71
N ASP A 405 8.27 31.10 -15.61
CA ASP A 405 9.74 31.14 -15.62
C ASP A 405 10.30 29.80 -16.14
N THR A 406 10.09 29.50 -17.42
CA THR A 406 10.39 28.19 -18.02
C THR A 406 11.84 27.75 -17.84
N GLU A 407 12.82 28.66 -17.89
CA GLU A 407 14.23 28.35 -17.62
C GLU A 407 14.47 27.81 -16.20
N LYS A 408 13.79 28.38 -15.19
CA LYS A 408 13.89 27.91 -13.80
C LYS A 408 13.21 26.56 -13.63
N ILE A 409 12.10 26.34 -14.31
CA ILE A 409 11.37 25.07 -14.30
C ILE A 409 12.19 23.98 -14.96
N GLU A 410 12.78 24.25 -16.12
CA GLU A 410 13.67 23.33 -16.83
C GLU A 410 14.85 22.95 -15.93
N HIS A 411 15.50 23.94 -15.31
CA HIS A 411 16.62 23.70 -14.40
C HIS A 411 16.20 22.90 -13.16
N GLY A 412 15.12 23.29 -12.49
CA GLY A 412 14.61 22.56 -11.32
C GLY A 412 14.20 21.12 -11.64
N SER A 413 13.60 20.92 -12.81
CA SER A 413 13.20 19.60 -13.31
C SER A 413 14.40 18.73 -13.69
N HIS A 414 15.48 19.31 -14.23
CA HIS A 414 16.73 18.59 -14.51
C HIS A 414 17.39 18.08 -13.22
N GLU A 415 17.39 18.89 -12.16
CA GLU A 415 17.99 18.51 -10.87
C GLU A 415 17.17 17.46 -10.11
N ALA A 416 15.87 17.40 -10.36
CA ALA A 416 14.94 16.51 -9.67
C ALA A 416 14.91 15.10 -10.26
N ASP A 417 14.68 14.10 -9.43
CA ASP A 417 14.35 12.73 -9.84
C ASP A 417 12.84 12.61 -10.11
N VAL A 418 12.03 13.28 -9.28
CA VAL A 418 10.57 13.34 -9.39
C VAL A 418 10.13 14.79 -9.39
N VAL A 419 9.33 15.18 -10.39
CA VAL A 419 8.62 16.46 -10.42
C VAL A 419 7.15 16.23 -10.14
N ILE A 420 6.61 16.96 -9.17
CA ILE A 420 5.16 16.99 -8.90
C ILE A 420 4.64 18.34 -9.36
N ASN A 421 3.81 18.35 -10.39
CA ASN A 421 3.13 19.55 -10.83
C ASN A 421 1.74 19.60 -10.20
N ALA A 422 1.57 20.49 -9.22
CA ALA A 422 0.29 20.84 -8.61
C ALA A 422 -0.01 22.36 -8.77
N ALA A 423 0.59 22.99 -9.77
CA ALA A 423 0.33 24.38 -10.13
C ALA A 423 -0.73 24.44 -11.24
N ASP A 424 -0.46 25.11 -12.35
CA ASP A 424 -1.39 25.18 -13.48
C ASP A 424 -1.29 23.91 -14.33
N ALA A 425 -2.39 23.18 -14.45
CA ALA A 425 -2.42 21.92 -15.20
C ALA A 425 -2.70 22.13 -16.70
N ASP A 426 -3.15 23.33 -17.09
CA ASP A 426 -3.51 23.67 -18.46
C ASP A 426 -2.38 24.38 -19.22
N ASP A 427 -1.32 24.81 -18.52
CA ASP A 427 -0.23 25.54 -19.15
C ASP A 427 0.71 24.60 -19.92
N MET A 428 0.52 24.56 -21.24
CA MET A 428 1.35 23.79 -22.17
C MET A 428 2.83 24.21 -22.13
N GLY A 429 3.14 25.48 -21.83
CA GLY A 429 4.52 25.97 -21.71
C GLY A 429 5.23 25.38 -20.50
N LEU A 430 4.53 25.34 -19.36
CA LEU A 430 4.96 24.69 -18.12
C LEU A 430 5.18 23.19 -18.34
N ALA A 431 4.22 22.48 -18.93
CA ALA A 431 4.34 21.06 -19.21
C ALA A 431 5.58 20.75 -20.08
N LYS A 432 5.78 21.52 -21.16
CA LYS A 432 6.95 21.39 -22.03
C LYS A 432 8.26 21.71 -21.32
N ALA A 433 8.29 22.71 -20.46
CA ALA A 433 9.48 23.06 -19.66
C ALA A 433 9.84 21.92 -18.69
N ILE A 434 8.86 21.32 -18.02
CA ILE A 434 9.07 20.17 -17.13
C ILE A 434 9.62 18.97 -17.92
N ILE A 435 8.94 18.60 -19.03
CA ILE A 435 9.35 17.49 -19.90
C ILE A 435 10.78 17.71 -20.40
N LYS A 436 11.10 18.92 -20.87
CA LYS A 436 12.43 19.26 -21.37
C LYS A 436 13.51 19.14 -20.30
N GLY A 437 13.24 19.60 -19.08
CA GLY A 437 14.14 19.44 -17.95
C GLY A 437 14.37 17.96 -17.59
N LEU A 438 13.30 17.20 -17.39
CA LEU A 438 13.37 15.77 -17.04
C LEU A 438 14.04 14.92 -18.13
N LYS A 439 13.79 15.20 -19.41
CA LYS A 439 14.38 14.51 -20.56
C LYS A 439 15.89 14.73 -20.66
N SER A 440 16.40 15.87 -20.18
CA SER A 440 17.82 16.22 -20.26
C SER A 440 18.69 15.50 -19.22
N LYS A 441 18.08 14.78 -18.27
CA LYS A 441 18.74 14.04 -17.21
C LYS A 441 19.39 12.74 -17.73
N LYS A 442 20.43 12.26 -17.02
CA LYS A 442 20.92 10.88 -17.20
C LYS A 442 19.92 9.90 -16.60
N GLY A 443 19.20 9.19 -17.45
CA GLY A 443 18.06 8.34 -17.06
C GLY A 443 16.72 9.03 -17.31
N ARG A 444 15.61 8.32 -17.15
CA ARG A 444 14.26 8.90 -17.33
C ARG A 444 13.82 9.57 -16.04
N GLY A 445 13.56 10.87 -16.09
CA GLY A 445 12.95 11.60 -14.99
C GLY A 445 11.46 11.27 -14.86
N THR A 446 10.92 11.41 -13.64
CA THR A 446 9.51 11.10 -13.34
C THR A 446 8.69 12.38 -13.19
N LEU A 447 7.52 12.44 -13.82
CA LEU A 447 6.50 13.48 -13.65
C LEU A 447 5.24 12.88 -13.02
N ILE A 448 4.79 13.46 -11.91
CA ILE A 448 3.45 13.24 -11.37
C ILE A 448 2.65 14.53 -11.59
N GLN A 449 1.74 14.50 -12.55
CA GLN A 449 0.89 15.61 -12.93
C GLN A 449 -0.41 15.57 -12.13
N THR A 450 -0.66 16.62 -11.35
CA THR A 450 -1.96 16.86 -10.73
C THR A 450 -2.82 17.71 -11.66
N ARG A 451 -4.09 17.38 -11.79
CA ARG A 451 -5.06 18.29 -12.41
C ARG A 451 -5.74 19.16 -11.35
N THR A 452 -5.60 20.49 -11.48
CA THR A 452 -5.88 21.45 -10.40
C THR A 452 -6.98 22.47 -10.70
N VAL A 453 -7.31 22.74 -11.98
CA VAL A 453 -8.29 23.77 -12.34
C VAL A 453 -9.69 23.16 -12.39
N PHE A 454 -10.59 23.66 -11.53
CA PHE A 454 -11.98 23.18 -11.34
C PHE A 454 -12.12 21.71 -10.88
N SER A 455 -11.14 21.20 -10.15
CA SER A 455 -10.93 19.76 -9.87
C SER A 455 -10.44 19.00 -11.10
N GLY A 456 -9.62 17.99 -10.85
CA GLY A 456 -9.01 17.19 -11.89
C GLY A 456 -9.95 16.37 -12.74
N THR A 457 -11.16 16.03 -12.28
CA THR A 457 -12.19 15.36 -13.11
C THR A 457 -13.01 16.35 -13.95
N GLY A 458 -12.64 17.63 -13.98
CA GLY A 458 -13.28 18.66 -14.82
C GLY A 458 -13.24 18.35 -16.31
N LEU A 459 -12.29 17.54 -16.80
CA LEU A 459 -12.26 17.07 -18.19
C LEU A 459 -13.47 16.19 -18.59
N LEU A 460 -14.17 15.64 -17.60
CA LEU A 460 -15.34 14.77 -17.81
C LEU A 460 -16.63 15.59 -17.82
N ASN A 461 -16.52 16.91 -17.66
CA ASN A 461 -17.68 17.73 -17.37
C ASN A 461 -18.61 17.89 -18.57
N ASN A 462 -19.88 18.01 -18.25
CA ASN A 462 -20.91 18.43 -19.20
C ASN A 462 -21.66 19.64 -18.60
N ASN A 463 -22.03 20.57 -19.47
CA ASN A 463 -22.61 21.85 -19.06
C ASN A 463 -24.13 21.84 -19.19
N TYR A 464 -24.80 21.55 -18.08
CA TYR A 464 -26.25 21.48 -18.00
C TYR A 464 -26.83 22.46 -16.96
N ASN A 465 -26.09 23.53 -16.62
CA ASN A 465 -26.56 24.62 -15.77
C ASN A 465 -27.30 24.16 -14.50
N GLY A 466 -26.71 23.20 -13.77
CA GLY A 466 -27.26 22.70 -12.52
C GLY A 466 -28.19 21.48 -12.65
N GLU A 467 -28.20 20.81 -13.80
CA GLU A 467 -28.99 19.61 -14.05
C GLU A 467 -28.11 18.42 -14.46
N LEU A 468 -28.53 17.19 -14.14
CA LEU A 468 -28.00 15.97 -14.75
C LEU A 468 -29.11 15.31 -15.59
N PRO A 469 -29.06 15.40 -16.93
CA PRO A 469 -29.98 14.67 -17.80
C PRO A 469 -29.72 13.16 -17.69
N PRO A 470 -30.76 12.30 -17.63
CA PRO A 470 -30.59 10.84 -17.57
C PRO A 470 -29.71 10.25 -18.69
N GLU A 471 -29.82 10.82 -19.89
CA GLU A 471 -29.06 10.47 -21.08
C GLU A 471 -27.55 10.76 -20.97
N ASP A 472 -27.13 11.63 -20.06
CA ASP A 472 -25.74 12.10 -19.89
C ASP A 472 -25.12 11.65 -18.56
N SER A 473 -25.50 10.46 -18.11
CA SER A 473 -25.13 9.88 -16.82
C SER A 473 -23.83 9.06 -16.82
N LYS A 474 -23.00 9.14 -17.89
CA LYS A 474 -21.77 8.33 -18.03
C LYS A 474 -20.87 8.48 -16.79
N ILE A 475 -20.44 7.35 -16.24
CA ILE A 475 -19.45 7.24 -15.18
C ILE A 475 -18.16 6.76 -15.84
N TRP A 476 -17.08 7.53 -15.74
CA TRP A 476 -15.79 7.18 -16.34
C TRP A 476 -14.93 6.36 -15.37
N ASN A 477 -14.37 5.24 -15.81
CA ASN A 477 -13.57 4.36 -14.95
C ASN A 477 -12.08 4.44 -15.31
N ASP A 478 -11.21 4.72 -14.34
CA ASP A 478 -9.75 4.76 -14.57
C ASP A 478 -9.14 3.37 -14.84
N ASN A 479 -9.83 2.29 -14.48
CA ASN A 479 -9.42 0.93 -14.78
C ASN A 479 -9.76 0.49 -16.22
N ASP A 480 -10.73 1.15 -16.86
CA ASP A 480 -11.01 0.95 -18.29
C ASP A 480 -10.15 1.89 -19.14
N ILE A 481 -9.16 1.31 -19.84
CA ILE A 481 -8.26 2.07 -20.72
C ILE A 481 -9.04 2.78 -21.84
N ASN A 482 -10.14 2.21 -22.33
CA ASN A 482 -10.94 2.84 -23.37
C ASN A 482 -11.64 4.09 -22.87
N ASP A 483 -12.05 4.11 -21.60
CA ASP A 483 -12.60 5.32 -21.00
C ASP A 483 -11.55 6.42 -20.96
N ILE A 484 -10.30 6.12 -20.60
CA ILE A 484 -9.25 7.15 -20.59
C ILE A 484 -8.79 7.54 -22.00
N ALA A 485 -8.74 6.58 -22.94
CA ALA A 485 -8.34 6.84 -24.32
C ALA A 485 -9.37 7.69 -25.07
N ASN A 486 -10.67 7.45 -24.85
CA ASN A 486 -11.78 8.09 -25.56
C ASN A 486 -12.26 9.41 -24.96
N ILE A 487 -11.56 9.95 -23.94
CA ILE A 487 -11.78 11.34 -23.52
C ILE A 487 -11.56 12.25 -24.73
N PRO A 488 -12.55 13.11 -25.09
CA PRO A 488 -12.47 13.97 -26.27
C PRO A 488 -11.20 14.84 -26.26
N PRO A 489 -10.48 14.96 -27.40
CA PRO A 489 -9.25 15.76 -27.46
C PRO A 489 -9.43 17.26 -27.14
N ASP A 490 -10.65 17.78 -27.33
CA ASP A 490 -11.05 19.15 -27.02
C ASP A 490 -11.61 19.32 -25.60
N ALA A 491 -11.70 18.22 -24.83
CA ALA A 491 -12.02 18.30 -23.41
C ALA A 491 -10.97 19.14 -22.69
N HIS A 492 -11.41 19.89 -21.67
CA HIS A 492 -10.52 20.71 -20.86
C HIS A 492 -9.33 19.88 -20.35
N HIS A 493 -8.13 20.47 -20.34
CA HIS A 493 -6.85 19.83 -19.96
C HIS A 493 -6.33 18.71 -20.89
N ARG A 494 -7.09 18.25 -21.89
CA ARG A 494 -6.76 17.02 -22.62
C ARG A 494 -5.56 17.18 -23.55
N ASP A 495 -5.36 18.35 -24.12
CA ASP A 495 -4.21 18.64 -24.98
C ASP A 495 -2.88 18.48 -24.21
N VAL A 496 -2.80 19.00 -22.98
CA VAL A 496 -1.63 18.85 -22.09
C VAL A 496 -1.42 17.39 -21.69
N ASP A 497 -2.48 16.66 -21.33
CA ASP A 497 -2.38 15.21 -21.05
C ASP A 497 -1.75 14.45 -22.21
N LEU A 498 -2.20 14.74 -23.44
CA LEU A 498 -1.74 14.03 -24.64
C LEU A 498 -0.27 14.35 -24.92
N GLU A 499 0.20 15.56 -24.63
CA GLU A 499 1.64 15.88 -24.69
C GLU A 499 2.43 15.08 -23.64
N ILE A 500 1.97 15.05 -22.39
CA ILE A 500 2.61 14.30 -21.30
C ILE A 500 2.64 12.80 -21.60
N PHE A 501 1.52 12.23 -22.02
CA PHE A 501 1.43 10.83 -22.44
C PHE A 501 2.25 10.55 -23.69
N GLY A 502 2.35 11.50 -24.62
CA GLY A 502 3.22 11.40 -25.77
C GLY A 502 4.69 11.34 -25.36
N ALA A 503 5.13 12.19 -24.44
CA ALA A 503 6.49 12.15 -23.90
C ALA A 503 6.78 10.82 -23.17
N HIS A 504 5.79 10.31 -22.44
CA HIS A 504 5.86 8.98 -21.83
C HIS A 504 5.95 7.86 -22.89
N GLU A 505 5.12 7.87 -23.92
CA GLU A 505 5.13 6.85 -24.98
C GLU A 505 6.43 6.87 -25.78
N ARG A 506 7.03 8.05 -25.99
CA ARG A 506 8.35 8.23 -26.61
C ARG A 506 9.52 7.89 -25.69
N GLU A 507 9.26 7.40 -24.48
CA GLU A 507 10.25 7.08 -23.44
C GLU A 507 11.15 8.26 -23.03
N GLU A 508 10.67 9.49 -23.20
CA GLU A 508 11.42 10.70 -22.82
C GLU A 508 11.39 10.91 -21.30
N ILE A 509 10.26 10.57 -20.68
CA ILE A 509 10.02 10.64 -19.24
C ILE A 509 9.12 9.49 -18.79
N ASP A 510 9.06 9.24 -17.49
CA ASP A 510 7.99 8.45 -16.88
C ASP A 510 6.94 9.40 -16.32
N ALA A 511 5.68 9.25 -16.72
CA ALA A 511 4.64 10.21 -16.38
C ALA A 511 3.47 9.49 -15.71
N TYR A 512 2.80 10.18 -14.80
CA TYR A 512 1.62 9.72 -14.09
C TYR A 512 0.67 10.90 -13.97
N ILE A 513 -0.62 10.69 -14.22
CA ILE A 513 -1.63 11.75 -14.11
C ILE A 513 -2.64 11.36 -13.05
N ILE A 514 -2.81 12.23 -12.04
CA ILE A 514 -3.85 12.10 -11.02
C ILE A 514 -4.90 13.18 -11.27
N ALA A 515 -6.13 12.75 -11.51
CA ALA A 515 -7.30 13.57 -11.73
C ALA A 515 -8.20 13.53 -10.47
N PRO A 516 -7.97 14.39 -9.47
CA PRO A 516 -8.83 14.45 -8.30
C PRO A 516 -10.24 14.91 -8.67
N SER A 517 -11.27 14.32 -8.05
CA SER A 517 -12.64 14.86 -8.11
C SER A 517 -12.78 16.10 -7.23
N ARG A 518 -13.99 16.60 -6.93
CA ARG A 518 -14.14 17.77 -6.06
C ARG A 518 -13.48 17.52 -4.71
N ILE A 519 -12.51 18.36 -4.38
CA ILE A 519 -11.72 18.24 -3.15
C ILE A 519 -12.31 19.11 -2.05
N TYR A 520 -12.42 18.58 -0.85
CA TYR A 520 -12.89 19.31 0.34
C TYR A 520 -12.09 18.96 1.60
N GLY A 521 -12.44 19.63 2.70
CA GLY A 521 -11.72 19.57 3.95
C GLY A 521 -10.63 20.64 4.04
N ILE A 522 -9.90 20.60 5.15
CA ILE A 522 -8.83 21.53 5.46
C ILE A 522 -7.49 20.81 5.25
N GLY A 523 -6.71 21.31 4.30
CA GLY A 523 -5.37 20.78 4.01
C GLY A 523 -4.42 21.06 5.16
N ASP A 524 -3.30 20.35 5.23
CA ASP A 524 -2.23 20.53 6.22
C ASP A 524 -0.98 21.20 5.61
N GLY A 525 -1.12 21.77 4.41
CA GLY A 525 -0.04 22.48 3.71
C GLY A 525 0.41 23.76 4.43
N PRO A 526 1.64 24.23 4.15
CA PRO A 526 2.27 25.33 4.89
C PRO A 526 1.69 26.72 4.61
N VAL A 527 0.91 26.88 3.53
CA VAL A 527 0.39 28.19 3.08
C VAL A 527 -1.12 28.15 2.89
N LYS A 528 -1.62 27.67 1.74
CA LYS A 528 -3.06 27.58 1.48
C LYS A 528 -3.61 26.27 2.01
N ARG A 529 -4.69 26.34 2.80
CA ARG A 529 -5.32 25.18 3.46
C ARG A 529 -6.80 25.00 3.14
N VAL A 530 -7.39 25.92 2.38
CA VAL A 530 -8.83 25.95 2.09
C VAL A 530 -9.07 25.57 0.63
N SER A 531 -10.10 24.75 0.40
CA SER A 531 -10.54 24.31 -0.94
C SER A 531 -11.16 25.47 -1.75
N GLN A 532 -11.65 25.21 -2.97
CA GLN A 532 -12.22 26.27 -3.83
C GLN A 532 -13.74 26.17 -4.00
N GLN A 533 -14.27 25.02 -4.40
CA GLN A 533 -15.67 24.92 -4.87
C GLN A 533 -16.69 25.03 -3.71
N ILE A 534 -16.45 24.37 -2.58
CA ILE A 534 -17.32 24.50 -1.40
C ILE A 534 -17.27 25.94 -0.83
N PRO A 535 -16.08 26.55 -0.63
CA PRO A 535 -15.97 27.96 -0.27
C PRO A 535 -16.61 28.95 -1.23
N LEU A 536 -16.55 28.71 -2.54
CA LEU A 536 -17.26 29.53 -3.53
C LEU A 536 -18.77 29.52 -3.24
N MET A 537 -19.37 28.34 -3.06
CA MET A 537 -20.79 28.23 -2.78
C MET A 537 -21.17 28.84 -1.42
N ILE A 538 -20.33 28.69 -0.39
CA ILE A 538 -20.51 29.34 0.91
C ILE A 538 -20.47 30.87 0.76
N ASN A 539 -19.46 31.42 0.10
CA ASN A 539 -19.31 32.87 -0.09
C ASN A 539 -20.49 33.47 -0.88
N THR A 540 -20.94 32.79 -1.93
CA THR A 540 -22.13 33.22 -2.69
C THR A 540 -23.39 33.15 -1.82
N SER A 541 -23.52 32.13 -0.97
CA SER A 541 -24.64 32.02 -0.03
C SER A 541 -24.64 33.13 1.03
N LEU A 542 -23.46 33.47 1.56
CA LEU A 542 -23.28 34.59 2.50
C LEU A 542 -23.65 35.93 1.86
N LYS A 543 -23.27 36.15 0.58
CA LYS A 543 -23.64 37.35 -0.18
C LYS A 543 -25.15 37.52 -0.29
N TYR A 544 -25.89 36.43 -0.53
CA TYR A 544 -27.35 36.46 -0.64
C TYR A 544 -28.08 36.31 0.70
N LYS A 545 -27.37 36.08 1.80
CA LYS A 545 -27.93 35.72 3.12
C LYS A 545 -28.93 34.55 3.04
N GLN A 546 -28.63 33.59 2.18
CA GLN A 546 -29.42 32.38 1.95
C GLN A 546 -28.56 31.35 1.23
N ALA A 547 -28.67 30.06 1.57
CA ALA A 547 -27.98 29.00 0.83
C ALA A 547 -28.41 28.98 -0.64
N VAL A 548 -27.47 28.83 -1.56
CA VAL A 548 -27.74 28.84 -3.01
C VAL A 548 -27.19 27.62 -3.74
N TYR A 549 -27.89 27.20 -4.79
CA TYR A 549 -27.45 26.22 -5.78
C TYR A 549 -27.84 26.68 -7.19
N VAL A 550 -27.26 26.09 -8.24
CA VAL A 550 -27.53 26.51 -9.63
C VAL A 550 -28.67 25.68 -10.23
N GLY A 551 -29.59 26.31 -10.97
CA GLY A 551 -30.61 25.62 -11.77
C GLY A 551 -31.54 24.72 -10.94
N LYS A 552 -31.76 23.47 -11.35
CA LYS A 552 -32.52 22.50 -10.53
C LYS A 552 -31.71 21.95 -9.34
N GLY A 553 -30.40 22.12 -9.34
CA GLY A 553 -29.50 21.61 -8.31
C GLY A 553 -29.37 20.09 -8.31
N THR A 554 -29.76 19.41 -9.40
CA THR A 554 -29.67 17.94 -9.52
C THR A 554 -28.35 17.48 -10.11
N ASN A 555 -27.44 18.41 -10.41
CA ASN A 555 -26.13 18.09 -10.94
C ASN A 555 -25.26 17.33 -9.91
N VAL A 556 -24.52 16.34 -10.41
CA VAL A 556 -23.79 15.35 -9.62
C VAL A 556 -22.30 15.42 -9.87
N TRP A 557 -21.53 15.36 -8.79
CA TRP A 557 -20.08 15.29 -8.83
C TRP A 557 -19.55 14.22 -7.90
N ASN A 558 -18.46 13.55 -8.29
CA ASN A 558 -17.64 12.87 -7.30
C ASN A 558 -16.93 13.85 -6.36
N ASN A 559 -16.57 13.36 -5.19
CA ASN A 559 -15.79 14.09 -4.21
C ASN A 559 -14.73 13.21 -3.55
N VAL A 560 -13.72 13.89 -3.00
CA VAL A 560 -12.63 13.30 -2.22
C VAL A 560 -12.18 14.28 -1.14
N GLN A 561 -11.94 13.79 0.07
CA GLN A 561 -11.38 14.59 1.14
C GLN A 561 -9.85 14.70 0.92
N ILE A 562 -9.27 15.90 1.08
CA ILE A 562 -7.83 16.15 0.88
C ILE A 562 -6.88 15.17 1.58
N SER A 563 -7.15 14.76 2.82
CA SER A 563 -6.36 13.79 3.59
C SER A 563 -6.41 12.38 3.03
N ASP A 564 -7.46 12.01 2.29
CA ASP A 564 -7.49 10.75 1.55
C ASP A 564 -6.84 10.90 0.18
N LEU A 565 -7.01 12.07 -0.46
CA LEU A 565 -6.39 12.35 -1.75
C LEU A 565 -4.86 12.26 -1.67
N VAL A 566 -4.23 12.87 -0.65
CA VAL A 566 -2.76 12.84 -0.52
C VAL A 566 -2.18 11.43 -0.35
N LYS A 567 -2.95 10.49 0.22
CA LYS A 567 -2.56 9.07 0.29
C LYS A 567 -2.50 8.41 -1.10
N LEU A 568 -3.33 8.86 -2.06
CA LEU A 568 -3.21 8.40 -3.43
C LEU A 568 -1.91 8.90 -4.07
N TYR A 569 -1.48 10.13 -3.77
CA TYR A 569 -0.19 10.65 -4.22
C TYR A 569 0.97 9.85 -3.65
N ASP A 570 0.89 9.46 -2.38
CA ASP A 570 1.90 8.60 -1.75
C ASP A 570 2.03 7.26 -2.49
N LEU A 571 0.90 6.59 -2.78
CA LEU A 571 0.90 5.32 -3.52
C LEU A 571 1.44 5.46 -4.95
N VAL A 572 1.07 6.53 -5.67
CA VAL A 572 1.60 6.80 -7.01
C VAL A 572 3.09 7.15 -6.94
N TYR A 573 3.56 7.84 -5.89
CA TYR A 573 4.96 8.13 -5.67
C TYR A 573 5.78 6.85 -5.42
N ILE A 574 5.27 5.93 -4.60
CA ILE A 574 5.87 4.60 -4.38
C ILE A 574 5.97 3.84 -5.71
N HIS A 575 4.87 3.76 -6.45
CA HIS A 575 4.85 3.04 -7.71
C HIS A 575 5.82 3.67 -8.74
N ALA A 576 5.81 4.99 -8.87
CA ALA A 576 6.66 5.71 -9.82
C ALA A 576 8.16 5.58 -9.50
N THR A 577 8.53 5.69 -8.22
CA THR A 577 9.92 5.47 -7.79
C THR A 577 10.33 4.00 -7.94
N SER A 578 9.43 3.05 -7.73
CA SER A 578 9.66 1.62 -7.99
C SER A 578 9.92 1.34 -9.48
N VAL A 579 9.16 1.96 -10.39
CA VAL A 579 9.39 1.85 -11.85
C VAL A 579 10.73 2.47 -12.25
N ARG A 580 11.04 3.67 -11.74
CA ARG A 580 12.33 4.34 -11.96
C ARG A 580 13.51 3.47 -11.52
N ASP A 581 13.37 2.81 -10.37
CA ASP A 581 14.39 1.93 -9.80
C ASP A 581 14.46 0.55 -10.49
N GLY A 582 13.61 0.29 -11.49
CA GLY A 582 13.55 -0.99 -12.21
C GLY A 582 12.93 -2.15 -11.43
N LYS A 583 12.21 -1.86 -10.33
CA LYS A 583 11.57 -2.85 -9.46
C LYS A 583 10.15 -3.21 -9.91
N SER A 584 9.48 -2.30 -10.61
CA SER A 584 8.14 -2.51 -11.17
C SER A 584 8.13 -2.28 -12.68
N PRO A 585 7.27 -3.00 -13.43
CA PRO A 585 7.12 -2.77 -14.86
C PRO A 585 6.58 -1.36 -15.11
N ARG A 586 7.08 -0.74 -16.17
CA ARG A 586 6.60 0.56 -16.61
C ARG A 586 5.17 0.43 -17.17
N PRO A 587 4.21 1.24 -16.70
CA PRO A 587 2.85 1.22 -17.24
C PRO A 587 2.84 1.65 -18.70
N LYS A 588 1.86 1.17 -19.47
CA LYS A 588 1.63 1.70 -20.82
C LYS A 588 0.90 3.04 -20.73
N LYS A 589 0.86 3.75 -21.86
CA LYS A 589 0.04 4.94 -22.04
C LYS A 589 -1.40 4.70 -21.56
N PHE A 590 -1.94 5.64 -20.79
CA PHE A 590 -3.24 5.61 -20.13
C PHE A 590 -3.38 4.64 -18.94
N GLU A 591 -2.51 3.64 -18.78
CA GLU A 591 -2.49 2.78 -17.58
C GLU A 591 -1.92 3.50 -16.34
N ASN A 592 -1.35 4.67 -16.55
CA ASN A 592 -0.75 5.60 -15.60
C ASN A 592 -1.65 6.81 -15.30
N PHE A 593 -2.96 6.65 -15.46
CA PHE A 593 -3.98 7.64 -15.16
C PHE A 593 -4.85 7.20 -13.98
N TYR A 594 -5.08 8.08 -13.00
CA TYR A 594 -5.75 7.76 -11.75
C TYR A 594 -6.82 8.79 -11.41
N PHE A 595 -8.03 8.34 -11.08
CA PHE A 595 -9.07 9.20 -10.51
C PHE A 595 -8.92 9.30 -8.99
N GLY A 596 -8.98 10.51 -8.45
CA GLY A 596 -9.13 10.72 -7.00
C GLY A 596 -10.60 10.87 -6.64
N SER A 597 -11.39 9.80 -6.69
CA SER A 597 -12.83 9.82 -6.39
C SER A 597 -13.28 8.76 -5.38
N VAL A 598 -14.06 9.17 -4.38
CA VAL A 598 -14.55 8.30 -3.30
C VAL A 598 -16.06 8.13 -3.40
N GLY A 599 -16.81 9.21 -3.16
CA GLY A 599 -18.27 9.24 -3.19
C GLY A 599 -18.83 10.25 -4.18
N GLU A 600 -20.14 10.30 -4.33
CA GLU A 600 -20.86 11.30 -5.13
C GLU A 600 -21.62 12.29 -4.23
N HIS A 601 -21.88 13.48 -4.74
CA HIS A 601 -22.75 14.46 -4.12
C HIS A 601 -23.61 15.18 -5.16
N VAL A 602 -24.77 15.64 -4.71
CA VAL A 602 -25.69 16.49 -5.48
C VAL A 602 -25.55 17.91 -4.98
N TRP A 603 -25.30 18.88 -5.86
CA TRP A 603 -25.04 20.27 -5.46
C TRP A 603 -26.20 20.92 -4.71
N GLY A 604 -27.44 20.66 -5.15
CA GLY A 604 -28.64 21.12 -4.46
C GLY A 604 -28.75 20.56 -3.04
N ASP A 605 -28.29 19.32 -2.82
CA ASP A 605 -28.31 18.72 -1.48
C ASP A 605 -27.23 19.33 -0.58
N ILE A 606 -26.06 19.69 -1.10
CA ILE A 606 -25.09 20.45 -0.31
C ILE A 606 -25.69 21.78 0.16
N ALA A 607 -26.38 22.51 -0.73
CA ALA A 607 -27.04 23.77 -0.37
C ALA A 607 -28.14 23.57 0.69
N LYS A 608 -28.92 22.49 0.60
CA LYS A 608 -29.94 22.13 1.62
C LYS A 608 -29.32 21.78 2.98
N HIS A 609 -28.13 21.20 3.02
CA HIS A 609 -27.42 20.96 4.28
C HIS A 609 -26.75 22.22 4.82
N LEU A 610 -26.28 23.11 3.93
CA LEU A 610 -25.65 24.37 4.30
C LEU A 610 -26.64 25.40 4.86
N GLY A 611 -27.87 25.46 4.34
CA GLY A 611 -28.90 26.42 4.73
C GLY A 611 -29.20 26.43 6.25
N PRO A 612 -29.50 25.28 6.88
CA PRO A 612 -29.67 25.19 8.33
C PRO A 612 -28.46 25.65 9.13
N LEU A 613 -27.23 25.35 8.67
CA LEU A 613 -26.00 25.80 9.34
C LEU A 613 -25.87 27.32 9.31
N LEU A 614 -26.03 27.92 8.13
CA LEU A 614 -25.98 29.38 7.97
C LEU A 614 -27.06 30.09 8.77
N HIS A 615 -28.29 29.55 8.80
CA HIS A 615 -29.39 30.16 9.54
C HIS A 615 -29.17 30.07 11.06
N ARG A 616 -28.75 28.90 11.56
CA ARG A 616 -28.40 28.68 12.97
C ARG A 616 -27.33 29.68 13.43
N ASP A 617 -26.36 29.99 12.58
CA ASP A 617 -25.25 30.89 12.88
C ASP A 617 -25.60 32.37 12.62
N GLY A 618 -26.85 32.69 12.26
CA GLY A 618 -27.32 34.05 11.98
C GLY A 618 -26.78 34.67 10.69
N LEU A 619 -26.21 33.85 9.80
CA LEU A 619 -25.59 34.24 8.53
C LEU A 619 -26.58 34.19 7.35
N ALA A 620 -27.71 33.49 7.51
CA ALA A 620 -28.81 33.44 6.55
C ALA A 620 -30.16 33.82 7.18
N ASN A 621 -31.02 34.46 6.39
CA ASN A 621 -32.35 34.88 6.82
C ASN A 621 -33.32 33.70 7.01
N THR A 622 -33.02 32.56 6.40
CA THR A 622 -33.90 31.39 6.32
C THR A 622 -33.06 30.12 6.15
N PRO A 623 -33.48 28.95 6.69
CA PRO A 623 -32.74 27.69 6.55
C PRO A 623 -32.87 27.04 5.17
N GLU A 624 -33.80 27.49 4.33
CA GLU A 624 -34.07 26.93 3.01
C GLU A 624 -33.09 27.44 1.94
N ALA A 625 -32.63 26.53 1.09
CA ALA A 625 -31.83 26.87 -0.07
C ALA A 625 -32.69 27.41 -1.23
N ARG A 626 -32.13 28.32 -2.03
CA ARG A 626 -32.76 28.82 -3.27
C ARG A 626 -31.91 28.51 -4.50
N SER A 627 -32.58 28.34 -5.63
CA SER A 627 -31.92 28.29 -6.93
C SER A 627 -31.44 29.70 -7.37
N ILE A 628 -30.30 29.76 -8.03
CA ILE A 628 -29.78 30.91 -8.77
C ILE A 628 -29.34 30.49 -10.18
N THR A 629 -29.10 31.46 -11.05
CA THR A 629 -28.55 31.23 -12.40
C THR A 629 -27.03 30.97 -12.34
N ALA A 630 -26.49 30.33 -13.39
CA ALA A 630 -25.05 30.12 -13.54
C ALA A 630 -24.28 31.46 -13.59
N ASP A 631 -24.88 32.49 -14.20
CA ASP A 631 -24.33 33.85 -14.26
C ASP A 631 -24.25 34.51 -12.87
N GLU A 632 -25.29 34.31 -12.04
CA GLU A 632 -25.27 34.81 -10.65
C GLU A 632 -24.21 34.11 -9.78
N MET A 633 -23.89 32.85 -10.07
CA MET A 633 -22.80 32.10 -9.43
C MET A 633 -21.42 32.51 -9.95
N ASN A 634 -21.35 32.98 -11.20
CA ASN A 634 -20.14 33.44 -11.88
C ASN A 634 -19.01 32.40 -11.89
N SER A 635 -19.36 31.11 -11.99
CA SER A 635 -18.42 30.00 -12.08
C SER A 635 -19.09 28.72 -12.59
N PRO A 636 -18.53 28.03 -13.60
CA PRO A 636 -19.05 26.75 -14.08
C PRO A 636 -18.79 25.59 -13.10
N ALA A 637 -17.94 25.79 -12.09
CA ALA A 637 -17.42 24.74 -11.21
C ALA A 637 -18.49 24.05 -10.36
N VAL A 638 -19.63 24.70 -10.14
CA VAL A 638 -20.75 24.20 -9.31
C VAL A 638 -22.05 24.04 -10.12
N ALA A 639 -21.98 24.27 -11.43
CA ALA A 639 -23.11 24.24 -12.37
C ALA A 639 -23.04 23.07 -13.37
N THR A 640 -21.97 22.29 -13.33
CA THR A 640 -21.68 21.17 -14.27
C THR A 640 -21.82 19.83 -13.56
N ASN A 641 -21.64 18.71 -14.26
CA ASN A 641 -21.52 17.36 -13.69
C ASN A 641 -20.11 16.79 -13.89
N SER A 642 -19.69 15.84 -13.05
CA SER A 642 -18.44 15.10 -13.25
C SER A 642 -18.48 13.79 -12.47
N ARG A 643 -18.57 12.66 -13.18
CA ARG A 643 -18.76 11.34 -12.59
C ARG A 643 -17.64 10.39 -13.02
N SER A 644 -16.99 9.76 -12.05
CA SER A 644 -15.79 8.96 -12.20
C SER A 644 -15.72 7.86 -11.14
N LEU A 645 -15.13 6.72 -11.52
CA LEU A 645 -14.87 5.59 -10.66
C LEU A 645 -13.37 5.33 -10.61
N ALA A 646 -12.82 5.36 -9.40
CA ALA A 646 -11.39 5.22 -9.13
C ALA A 646 -11.00 3.76 -8.80
N GLU A 647 -11.26 2.82 -9.69
CA GLU A 647 -10.94 1.39 -9.50
C GLU A 647 -9.43 1.13 -9.60
N ARG A 648 -8.74 1.73 -10.56
CA ARG A 648 -7.28 1.62 -10.69
C ARG A 648 -6.57 2.25 -9.49
N SER A 649 -7.09 3.37 -9.02
CA SER A 649 -6.55 3.99 -7.80
C SER A 649 -6.72 3.06 -6.60
N ARG A 650 -7.88 2.38 -6.47
CA ARG A 650 -8.11 1.36 -5.44
C ARG A 650 -7.24 0.12 -5.61
N SER A 651 -6.92 -0.29 -6.84
CA SER A 651 -6.04 -1.45 -7.09
C SER A 651 -4.58 -1.20 -6.68
N LEU A 652 -4.18 0.06 -6.50
CA LEU A 652 -2.92 0.41 -5.83
C LEU A 652 -2.95 0.26 -4.29
N GLY A 653 -4.08 -0.17 -3.71
CA GLY A 653 -4.28 -0.24 -2.26
C GLY A 653 -4.83 1.06 -1.65
N TRP A 654 -5.31 2.01 -2.47
CA TRP A 654 -5.92 3.24 -1.96
C TRP A 654 -7.24 2.94 -1.24
N SER A 655 -7.28 3.21 0.06
CA SER A 655 -8.43 2.98 0.94
C SER A 655 -8.84 4.28 1.65
N PRO A 656 -9.74 5.08 1.04
CA PRO A 656 -10.27 6.30 1.64
C PRO A 656 -11.13 6.02 2.87
N ALA A 657 -11.00 6.84 3.92
CA ALA A 657 -11.70 6.65 5.20
C ALA A 657 -12.21 7.96 5.85
N ALA A 658 -12.00 9.11 5.21
CA ALA A 658 -12.40 10.39 5.75
C ALA A 658 -13.93 10.55 5.76
N LYS A 659 -14.42 11.45 6.63
CA LYS A 659 -15.83 11.87 6.67
C LYS A 659 -16.26 12.38 5.30
N ASP A 660 -17.50 12.10 4.92
CA ASP A 660 -18.08 12.65 3.70
C ASP A 660 -18.20 14.19 3.74
N VAL A 661 -18.50 14.77 2.57
CA VAL A 661 -18.67 16.23 2.45
C VAL A 661 -19.75 16.78 3.36
N TYR A 662 -20.89 16.12 3.50
CA TYR A 662 -22.03 16.67 4.23
C TYR A 662 -21.69 16.84 5.71
N ASN A 663 -20.91 15.89 6.24
CA ASN A 663 -20.43 15.86 7.61
C ASN A 663 -19.24 16.79 7.89
N THR A 664 -18.71 17.48 6.88
CA THR A 664 -17.57 18.42 7.00
C THR A 664 -17.93 19.88 6.68
N LEU A 665 -19.18 20.15 6.27
CA LEU A 665 -19.63 21.50 5.87
C LEU A 665 -19.45 22.56 6.97
N GLN A 666 -19.56 22.19 8.25
CA GLN A 666 -19.28 23.13 9.34
C GLN A 666 -17.81 23.54 9.37
N GLU A 667 -16.90 22.57 9.21
CA GLU A 667 -15.46 22.80 9.21
C GLU A 667 -15.07 23.71 8.02
N ASP A 668 -15.68 23.48 6.85
CA ASP A 668 -15.51 24.34 5.67
C ASP A 668 -16.08 25.75 5.90
N LEU A 669 -17.24 25.90 6.56
CA LEU A 669 -17.84 27.19 6.90
C LEU A 669 -16.95 27.99 7.86
N ASP A 670 -16.50 27.35 8.93
CA ASP A 670 -15.62 27.98 9.93
C ASP A 670 -14.31 28.45 9.28
N ALA A 671 -13.76 27.67 8.35
CA ALA A 671 -12.56 28.04 7.60
C ALA A 671 -12.78 29.24 6.66
N VAL A 672 -13.95 29.33 6.00
CA VAL A 672 -14.32 30.50 5.19
C VAL A 672 -14.45 31.75 6.05
N LEU A 673 -15.06 31.64 7.23
CA LEU A 673 -15.26 32.77 8.15
C LEU A 673 -13.95 33.21 8.82
N GLY A 674 -13.04 32.28 9.10
CA GLY A 674 -11.73 32.54 9.70
C GLY A 674 -10.65 33.01 8.72
N SER A 675 -10.88 32.92 7.41
CA SER A 675 -9.94 33.38 6.39
C SER A 675 -9.96 34.92 6.29
N PRO A 676 -8.81 35.60 6.20
CA PRO A 676 -8.78 37.04 5.94
C PRO A 676 -9.50 37.35 4.62
N LYS A 677 -10.44 38.30 4.64
CA LYS A 677 -11.20 38.72 3.45
C LYS A 677 -10.37 39.52 2.46
#